data_AF-A0A0N1PEC9-F1
#
_entry.id   AF-A0A0N1PEC9-F1
#
_cell.length_a   1.000
_cell.length_b   1.000
_cell.length_c   1.000
_cell.angle_alpha   90.00
_cell.angle_beta   90.00
_cell.angle_gamma   90.00
#
_symmetry.space_group_name_H-M   'P 1'
#
loop_
_entity.id
_entity.type
_entity.pdbx_description
1 polymer ?
#
loop_
_entity_poly.entity_id
_entity_poly.type
_entity_poly.pdbx_seq_one_letter_code
_entity_poly.pdbx_strand_id
1 'polypeptide(L)'
;MVSRGSYPSRITSAPLAPPARGIPSFRTAQDRPMVPPSAGNALPHHNSGLPRAPLPRQSAPAAPSAAPRQEEEESNNAADAAAVDVPYVEDHIYQVEQFTKLSRCVAPVPDGVMEYARAMWREMPENMDDMENNSLRDNIFREQNAAMISKVMADRKIQNEVLGILGKVTTSNLEKMKQELTALPIRQSTKAEIDEVIRVFFNKSTKPEDSCFTYLYVQLIKHLISSIGEKEPAGVMIRSEVLRQCQSTFVNSNVKQAEMEVRLAKLTPQEAELERIQFSGKQKANVHFLGLMFINNLVHLKVVRAVLDSLLYGSGQRRHAPTDYNLIHFMELLQVCGPYLDKSFFLEPLPRYVETITDLSQTHPQKRIQFLLLNFIETMNNNWVPLHGPGAQRQADGGPPAAGGNRGANAPPTVPIPVPIPEAQPKVPDYEEFSKVMDDFFVSSSVDEIVLLMASIPPESVVAYCTKWLGRYIITYKYTAERTRLGELFDTLVKKNAITVGQAQDALLQHIQKSANEELFADIPKYFVHWASLIKHGHSVFPYSMHTKVLNMLVASHVDAEIIASMVRHVEADSKPEQLKDLKPQDRFRVLQAVLRYTPPLFADHSNIDPQAPLILELVGAEDPEVAYFVELCQSYDANNLHSSPTLSDMQKQSPVLAASAFFTFVRYDVNFLCTQYKEILRKIFTARPADTLLVEVYLQWKTLDCSHRCLFAFVRKVLDVVNNRMDVLNKLLTQLRTTYKEEQLASLLEDSIKERK
;
A
#
# COMPACT_ATOMS: atom_id res chain seq x y z
N MET A 1 27.15 -45.11 43.78
CA MET A 1 27.62 -45.97 42.68
C MET A 1 28.02 -45.03 41.54
N VAL A 2 29.28 -44.97 41.06
CA VAL A 2 30.04 -46.02 40.32
C VAL A 2 29.32 -46.29 38.99
N SER A 3 29.81 -46.13 37.76
CA SER A 3 31.10 -45.81 37.08
C SER A 3 30.80 -46.01 35.54
N ARG A 4 31.61 -45.75 34.50
CA ARG A 4 32.90 -45.06 34.22
C ARG A 4 33.05 -44.88 32.68
N GLY A 5 34.04 -44.09 32.23
CA GLY A 5 34.45 -43.92 30.82
C GLY A 5 34.58 -42.45 30.43
N SER A 6 35.72 -41.73 30.41
CA SER A 6 37.16 -42.07 30.30
C SER A 6 37.59 -42.57 28.90
N TYR A 7 38.62 -42.02 28.23
CA TYR A 7 39.55 -40.89 28.51
C TYR A 7 40.41 -40.53 27.24
N PRO A 8 41.50 -39.71 27.30
CA PRO A 8 41.65 -38.23 27.28
C PRO A 8 41.89 -37.68 25.81
N SER A 9 42.75 -36.74 25.35
CA SER A 9 43.92 -35.94 25.84
C SER A 9 44.27 -34.68 24.99
N ARG A 10 44.86 -33.65 25.63
CA ARG A 10 46.16 -32.91 25.39
C ARG A 10 46.68 -32.68 23.93
N ILE A 11 47.37 -31.59 23.49
CA ILE A 11 48.11 -30.42 24.08
C ILE A 11 48.46 -29.40 22.91
N THR A 12 48.99 -28.14 22.95
CA THR A 12 49.51 -27.13 23.93
C THR A 12 49.30 -25.66 23.45
N SER A 13 49.23 -24.71 24.40
CA SER A 13 49.90 -23.38 24.51
C SER A 13 50.46 -22.56 23.31
N ALA A 14 49.91 -21.34 23.08
CA ALA A 14 50.43 -19.97 23.45
C ALA A 14 51.90 -19.51 23.12
N PRO A 15 52.29 -18.20 23.17
CA PRO A 15 51.57 -16.90 22.95
C PRO A 15 52.42 -15.73 22.28
N LEU A 16 51.90 -14.47 22.35
CA LEU A 16 52.58 -13.13 22.43
C LEU A 16 52.93 -12.25 21.18
N ALA A 17 52.17 -11.15 21.06
CA ALA A 17 52.60 -9.72 21.07
C ALA A 17 53.18 -8.97 19.81
N PRO A 18 53.09 -7.60 19.76
CA PRO A 18 53.33 -6.74 18.58
C PRO A 18 54.50 -5.72 18.82
N PRO A 19 54.57 -4.45 18.29
CA PRO A 19 53.94 -3.75 17.14
C PRO A 19 54.97 -2.96 16.25
N ALA A 20 54.54 -2.18 15.22
CA ALA A 20 55.04 -0.80 14.95
C ALA A 20 54.49 -0.08 13.68
N ARG A 21 54.58 1.27 13.74
CA ARG A 21 54.29 2.38 12.79
C ARG A 21 54.88 2.27 11.36
N GLY A 22 54.27 2.96 10.37
CA GLY A 22 54.94 3.30 9.09
C GLY A 22 54.10 4.01 7.99
N ILE A 23 54.23 5.34 7.87
CA ILE A 23 53.82 6.25 6.77
C ILE A 23 55.15 6.81 6.17
N PRO A 24 55.38 7.26 4.89
CA PRO A 24 54.45 7.88 3.89
C PRO A 24 54.61 7.59 2.35
N SER A 25 53.51 7.87 1.60
CA SER A 25 53.35 8.79 0.42
C SER A 25 54.15 8.69 -0.92
N PHE A 26 53.57 9.39 -1.94
CA PHE A 26 54.11 9.85 -3.24
C PHE A 26 54.34 8.75 -4.32
N ARG A 27 54.23 8.90 -5.65
CA ARG A 27 54.00 9.94 -6.71
C ARG A 27 54.17 9.17 -8.07
N THR A 28 53.85 9.57 -9.31
CA THR A 28 52.96 10.56 -9.99
C THR A 28 52.89 10.23 -11.49
N ALA A 29 51.80 10.62 -12.18
CA ALA A 29 51.75 10.92 -13.64
C ALA A 29 52.02 9.71 -14.63
N GLN A 30 51.93 9.82 -15.97
CA GLN A 30 51.74 10.98 -16.86
C GLN A 30 51.05 10.66 -18.22
N ASP A 31 50.47 11.71 -18.82
CA ASP A 31 49.75 11.97 -20.09
C ASP A 31 49.94 11.20 -21.44
N ARG A 32 48.80 10.99 -22.15
CA ARG A 32 48.47 11.34 -23.59
C ARG A 32 49.31 10.73 -24.76
N PRO A 33 49.07 11.01 -26.09
CA PRO A 33 48.00 11.75 -26.82
C PRO A 33 47.35 11.08 -28.10
N MET A 34 46.25 11.70 -28.60
CA MET A 34 45.73 11.96 -30.00
C MET A 34 46.09 11.03 -31.22
N VAL A 35 45.19 10.57 -32.13
CA VAL A 35 44.12 11.18 -33.03
C VAL A 35 44.66 11.74 -34.39
N PRO A 36 43.95 11.74 -35.57
CA PRO A 36 42.68 11.11 -36.04
C PRO A 36 43.00 9.85 -36.91
N PRO A 37 42.72 9.60 -38.24
CA PRO A 37 41.87 10.15 -39.38
C PRO A 37 40.77 9.13 -39.87
N SER A 38 39.94 9.22 -40.96
CA SER A 38 39.29 10.25 -41.84
C SER A 38 38.12 9.59 -42.67
N ALA A 39 37.74 10.05 -43.88
CA ALA A 39 36.47 9.80 -44.63
C ALA A 39 36.56 9.22 -46.09
N GLY A 40 35.42 8.80 -46.72
CA GLY A 40 35.33 8.58 -48.21
C GLY A 40 34.08 7.90 -48.86
N ASN A 41 33.05 8.69 -49.27
CA ASN A 41 32.07 8.60 -50.41
C ASN A 41 31.48 7.28 -51.02
N ALA A 42 30.16 7.28 -51.33
CA ALA A 42 29.52 7.10 -52.69
C ALA A 42 28.09 6.46 -52.74
N LEU A 43 27.35 6.69 -53.84
CA LEU A 43 25.94 6.30 -54.22
C LEU A 43 25.93 5.91 -55.75
N PRO A 44 24.88 5.38 -56.47
CA PRO A 44 23.47 5.92 -56.54
C PRO A 44 22.26 5.06 -57.10
N HIS A 45 21.04 5.67 -57.11
CA HIS A 45 19.82 5.47 -57.98
C HIS A 45 19.09 4.09 -58.09
N HIS A 46 17.81 3.94 -58.53
CA HIS A 46 16.72 4.80 -59.07
C HIS A 46 15.43 4.68 -58.21
N ASN A 47 14.51 5.67 -58.04
CA ASN A 47 13.53 6.32 -58.96
C ASN A 47 12.42 5.39 -59.52
N SER A 48 11.10 5.70 -59.51
CA SER A 48 10.28 6.88 -59.07
C SER A 48 8.87 6.39 -58.62
N GLY A 49 7.76 7.14 -58.43
CA GLY A 49 7.33 8.50 -58.81
C GLY A 49 5.94 8.90 -58.23
N LEU A 50 5.22 9.86 -58.85
CA LEU A 50 3.95 10.54 -58.39
C LEU A 50 3.09 10.96 -59.64
N PRO A 51 2.01 11.83 -59.63
CA PRO A 51 1.26 12.54 -58.56
C PRO A 51 -0.29 12.73 -58.72
N ARG A 52 -0.90 13.47 -57.77
CA ARG A 52 -2.06 14.43 -57.86
C ARG A 52 -3.54 14.01 -57.64
N ALA A 53 -4.31 14.96 -57.09
CA ALA A 53 -5.77 14.98 -56.83
C ALA A 53 -6.46 16.13 -57.63
N PRO A 54 -7.81 16.28 -57.69
CA PRO A 54 -8.60 16.94 -56.61
C PRO A 54 -10.12 16.54 -56.46
N LEU A 55 -10.86 17.25 -55.58
CA LEU A 55 -12.35 17.31 -55.42
C LEU A 55 -12.98 18.35 -56.42
N PRO A 56 -14.31 18.70 -56.48
CA PRO A 56 -15.48 18.35 -55.62
C PRO A 56 -16.89 18.16 -56.32
N ARG A 57 -17.97 18.10 -55.49
CA ARG A 57 -19.38 18.58 -55.68
C ARG A 57 -20.54 17.71 -56.27
N GLN A 58 -21.56 17.54 -55.41
CA GLN A 58 -23.03 17.77 -55.58
C GLN A 58 -23.89 17.02 -56.63
N SER A 59 -24.94 16.33 -56.15
CA SER A 59 -26.36 16.67 -56.47
C SER A 59 -27.35 15.99 -55.49
N ALA A 60 -28.56 16.53 -55.39
CA ALA A 60 -29.75 15.99 -54.69
C ALA A 60 -30.96 16.16 -55.66
N PRO A 61 -32.15 15.54 -55.47
CA PRO A 61 -33.03 15.65 -54.30
C PRO A 61 -33.40 14.24 -53.74
N ALA A 62 -34.52 13.87 -53.08
CA ALA A 62 -35.82 14.54 -52.84
C ALA A 62 -36.59 13.98 -51.61
N ALA A 63 -37.79 14.54 -51.38
CA ALA A 63 -38.88 14.08 -50.50
C ALA A 63 -40.22 14.34 -51.28
N PRO A 64 -41.47 13.96 -50.85
CA PRO A 64 -42.00 14.08 -49.48
C PRO A 64 -43.04 13.01 -49.03
N SER A 65 -43.65 13.25 -47.85
CA SER A 65 -44.99 12.78 -47.40
C SER A 65 -45.18 11.29 -47.03
N ALA A 66 -46.04 10.90 -46.07
CA ALA A 66 -46.75 11.66 -45.01
C ALA A 66 -47.21 10.73 -43.87
N ALA A 67 -47.57 11.29 -42.71
CA ALA A 67 -48.28 10.59 -41.62
C ALA A 67 -49.82 10.71 -41.77
N PRO A 68 -50.61 9.77 -41.19
CA PRO A 68 -51.08 9.92 -39.80
C PRO A 68 -50.78 8.67 -38.93
N ARG A 69 -50.72 8.67 -37.58
CA ARG A 69 -51.34 9.43 -36.46
C ARG A 69 -52.64 8.77 -35.94
N GLN A 70 -52.84 8.81 -34.61
CA GLN A 70 -53.97 8.27 -33.80
C GLN A 70 -53.91 6.73 -33.58
N GLU A 71 -54.27 6.16 -32.42
CA GLU A 71 -54.59 6.76 -31.11
C GLU A 71 -54.27 5.81 -29.92
N GLU A 72 -54.65 6.22 -28.71
CA GLU A 72 -54.32 5.64 -27.41
C GLU A 72 -55.14 4.38 -27.04
N GLU A 73 -54.58 3.49 -26.21
CA GLU A 73 -55.26 2.98 -24.99
C GLU A 73 -54.28 2.21 -24.06
N GLU A 74 -54.42 2.39 -22.74
CA GLU A 74 -53.71 1.61 -21.73
C GLU A 74 -54.56 0.42 -21.25
N SER A 75 -53.98 -0.78 -21.14
CA SER A 75 -54.59 -1.87 -20.38
C SER A 75 -53.54 -2.79 -19.76
N ASN A 76 -53.39 -2.73 -18.44
CA ASN A 76 -52.62 -3.71 -17.68
C ASN A 76 -53.49 -4.97 -17.45
N ASN A 77 -53.03 -6.13 -17.94
CA ASN A 77 -53.40 -7.42 -17.35
C ASN A 77 -52.31 -8.46 -17.61
N ALA A 78 -51.99 -9.25 -16.59
CA ALA A 78 -50.99 -10.32 -16.64
C ALA A 78 -51.66 -11.69 -16.43
N ALA A 79 -52.04 -12.34 -17.52
CA ALA A 79 -52.48 -13.73 -17.56
C ALA A 79 -52.22 -14.32 -18.97
N ASP A 80 -51.81 -15.58 -19.02
CA ASP A 80 -51.75 -16.48 -20.20
C ASP A 80 -51.51 -15.87 -21.59
N ALA A 81 -50.23 -15.65 -21.91
CA ALA A 81 -49.78 -15.54 -23.30
C ALA A 81 -49.35 -16.93 -23.82
N ALA A 82 -50.28 -17.66 -24.45
CA ALA A 82 -49.92 -18.79 -25.30
C ALA A 82 -49.05 -18.33 -26.48
N ALA A 83 -48.29 -19.24 -27.09
CA ALA A 83 -47.41 -18.90 -28.21
C ALA A 83 -48.22 -18.37 -29.41
N VAL A 84 -48.10 -17.08 -29.69
CA VAL A 84 -48.59 -16.46 -30.92
C VAL A 84 -47.48 -16.55 -31.95
N ASP A 85 -47.68 -17.35 -32.99
CA ASP A 85 -46.83 -17.33 -34.18
C ASP A 85 -46.97 -15.98 -34.89
N VAL A 86 -46.03 -15.08 -34.63
CA VAL A 86 -45.86 -13.84 -35.40
C VAL A 86 -44.90 -14.14 -36.54
N PRO A 87 -45.33 -14.12 -37.82
CA PRO A 87 -44.45 -14.40 -38.94
C PRO A 87 -43.45 -13.25 -39.13
N TYR A 88 -42.18 -13.51 -38.80
CA TYR A 88 -41.09 -12.57 -39.07
C TYR A 88 -40.82 -12.52 -40.58
N VAL A 89 -40.91 -11.32 -41.17
CA VAL A 89 -40.62 -11.11 -42.59
C VAL A 89 -39.12 -10.85 -42.76
N GLU A 90 -38.52 -11.50 -43.77
CA GLU A 90 -37.06 -11.58 -43.97
C GLU A 90 -36.40 -10.21 -44.22
N ASP A 91 -37.09 -9.29 -44.91
CA ASP A 91 -36.57 -7.96 -45.30
C ASP A 91 -36.91 -6.81 -44.31
N HIS A 92 -37.24 -7.10 -43.05
CA HIS A 92 -37.64 -6.04 -42.10
C HIS A 92 -36.50 -5.58 -41.16
N ILE A 93 -36.33 -4.25 -41.02
CA ILE A 93 -35.30 -3.66 -40.15
C ILE A 93 -35.87 -3.45 -38.73
N TYR A 94 -35.61 -4.41 -37.85
CA TYR A 94 -36.06 -4.37 -36.45
C TYR A 94 -35.23 -3.42 -35.58
N GLN A 95 -35.86 -2.78 -34.59
CA GLN A 95 -35.18 -1.87 -33.67
C GLN A 95 -34.35 -2.63 -32.62
N VAL A 96 -33.05 -2.31 -32.53
CA VAL A 96 -32.08 -2.94 -31.62
C VAL A 96 -32.53 -2.88 -30.14
N GLU A 97 -33.23 -1.83 -29.75
CA GLU A 97 -33.74 -1.63 -28.38
C GLU A 97 -34.82 -2.65 -27.98
N GLN A 98 -35.48 -3.30 -28.96
CA GLN A 98 -36.40 -4.42 -28.69
C GLN A 98 -35.63 -5.69 -28.35
N PHE A 99 -34.61 -6.04 -29.14
CA PHE A 99 -33.68 -7.14 -28.84
C PHE A 99 -32.90 -6.92 -27.55
N THR A 100 -32.56 -5.67 -27.23
CA THR A 100 -31.86 -5.33 -25.97
C THR A 100 -32.69 -5.68 -24.74
N LYS A 101 -34.03 -5.72 -24.83
CA LYS A 101 -34.89 -6.19 -23.72
C LYS A 101 -34.77 -7.70 -23.47
N LEU A 102 -34.54 -8.50 -24.51
CA LEU A 102 -34.34 -9.96 -24.40
C LEU A 102 -33.03 -10.33 -23.70
N SER A 103 -32.02 -9.43 -23.67
CA SER A 103 -30.74 -9.65 -22.97
C SER A 103 -30.86 -9.89 -21.46
N ARG A 104 -32.05 -9.67 -20.87
CA ARG A 104 -32.34 -9.88 -19.44
C ARG A 104 -33.38 -10.99 -19.20
N CYS A 105 -33.79 -11.73 -20.23
CA CYS A 105 -34.67 -12.88 -20.07
C CYS A 105 -33.89 -14.06 -19.45
N VAL A 106 -34.42 -14.61 -18.35
CA VAL A 106 -33.86 -15.79 -17.65
C VAL A 106 -34.39 -17.11 -18.24
N ALA A 107 -35.33 -17.04 -19.19
CA ALA A 107 -35.82 -18.19 -19.93
C ALA A 107 -34.77 -18.67 -20.97
N PRO A 108 -34.63 -19.98 -21.21
CA PRO A 108 -33.74 -20.50 -22.24
C PRO A 108 -34.20 -20.06 -23.64
N VAL A 109 -33.23 -19.87 -24.55
CA VAL A 109 -33.51 -19.58 -25.97
C VAL A 109 -34.21 -20.80 -26.60
N PRO A 110 -35.32 -20.63 -27.35
CA PRO A 110 -36.03 -21.75 -27.98
C PRO A 110 -35.13 -22.60 -28.88
N ASP A 111 -35.26 -23.93 -28.78
CA ASP A 111 -34.33 -24.88 -29.42
C ASP A 111 -34.22 -24.69 -30.94
N GLY A 112 -35.32 -24.37 -31.64
CA GLY A 112 -35.31 -24.10 -33.09
C GLY A 112 -34.46 -22.88 -33.49
N VAL A 113 -34.39 -21.85 -32.64
CA VAL A 113 -33.52 -20.68 -32.87
C VAL A 113 -32.05 -21.06 -32.66
N MET A 114 -31.77 -21.87 -31.63
CA MET A 114 -30.43 -22.42 -31.40
C MET A 114 -30.00 -23.40 -32.50
N GLU A 115 -30.93 -24.15 -33.08
CA GLU A 115 -30.66 -25.07 -34.19
C GLU A 115 -30.41 -24.33 -35.50
N TYR A 116 -31.20 -23.30 -35.82
CA TYR A 116 -30.96 -22.40 -36.95
C TYR A 116 -29.60 -21.66 -36.84
N ALA A 117 -29.27 -21.15 -35.65
CA ALA A 117 -27.96 -20.53 -35.39
C ALA A 117 -26.79 -21.53 -35.57
N ARG A 118 -26.96 -22.79 -35.13
CA ARG A 118 -25.98 -23.87 -35.39
C ARG A 118 -25.89 -24.25 -36.87
N ALA A 119 -26.98 -24.14 -37.63
CA ALA A 119 -26.98 -24.41 -39.07
C ALA A 119 -26.18 -23.34 -39.82
N MET A 120 -26.53 -22.05 -39.65
CA MET A 120 -25.78 -20.94 -40.24
C MET A 120 -24.29 -20.98 -39.88
N TRP A 121 -23.95 -21.30 -38.62
CA TRP A 121 -22.55 -21.40 -38.19
C TRP A 121 -21.76 -22.48 -38.95
N ARG A 122 -22.35 -23.63 -39.28
CA ARG A 122 -21.70 -24.67 -40.11
C ARG A 122 -21.51 -24.24 -41.56
N GLU A 123 -22.38 -23.38 -42.08
CA GLU A 123 -22.36 -22.93 -43.47
C GLU A 123 -21.46 -21.69 -43.68
N MET A 124 -20.88 -21.12 -42.62
CA MET A 124 -19.86 -20.07 -42.74
C MET A 124 -18.56 -20.63 -43.36
N PRO A 125 -17.96 -19.98 -44.37
CA PRO A 125 -16.77 -20.50 -45.06
C PRO A 125 -15.59 -20.82 -44.13
N GLU A 126 -15.41 -20.01 -43.08
CA GLU A 126 -14.34 -20.16 -42.09
C GLU A 126 -14.41 -21.49 -41.31
N ASN A 127 -15.59 -22.10 -41.19
CA ASN A 127 -15.78 -23.36 -40.46
C ASN A 127 -15.77 -24.61 -41.37
N MET A 128 -15.80 -24.44 -42.70
CA MET A 128 -15.80 -25.56 -43.65
C MET A 128 -14.43 -26.25 -43.73
N ASP A 129 -13.35 -25.48 -43.87
CA ASP A 129 -11.98 -26.02 -43.93
C ASP A 129 -11.54 -26.70 -42.62
N ASP A 130 -12.17 -26.31 -41.51
CA ASP A 130 -11.92 -26.89 -40.18
C ASP A 130 -12.62 -28.25 -39.99
N MET A 131 -13.63 -28.61 -40.80
CA MET A 131 -14.33 -29.90 -40.66
C MET A 131 -13.50 -31.12 -41.10
N GLU A 132 -12.73 -31.04 -42.19
CA GLU A 132 -11.87 -32.17 -42.60
C GLU A 132 -10.70 -32.35 -41.62
N ASN A 133 -10.09 -31.24 -41.17
CA ASN A 133 -9.06 -31.25 -40.12
C ASN A 133 -9.60 -31.78 -38.79
N ASN A 134 -10.83 -31.43 -38.40
CA ASN A 134 -11.45 -31.95 -37.19
C ASN A 134 -11.84 -33.44 -37.33
N SER A 135 -12.18 -33.95 -38.51
CA SER A 135 -12.40 -35.40 -38.71
C SER A 135 -11.11 -36.22 -38.54
N LEU A 136 -9.99 -35.74 -39.07
CA LEU A 136 -8.67 -36.35 -38.84
C LEU A 136 -8.23 -36.25 -37.38
N ARG A 137 -8.46 -35.10 -36.73
CA ARG A 137 -8.24 -34.94 -35.28
C ARG A 137 -9.13 -35.87 -34.47
N ASP A 138 -10.43 -35.96 -34.73
CA ASP A 138 -11.37 -36.78 -33.96
C ASP A 138 -11.02 -38.27 -34.03
N ASN A 139 -10.50 -38.77 -35.15
CA ASN A 139 -10.03 -40.15 -35.23
C ASN A 139 -8.75 -40.37 -34.40
N ILE A 140 -7.77 -39.46 -34.48
CA ILE A 140 -6.56 -39.50 -33.64
C ILE A 140 -6.91 -39.36 -32.16
N PHE A 141 -7.81 -38.43 -31.81
CA PHE A 141 -8.31 -38.24 -30.44
C PHE A 141 -9.19 -39.40 -29.98
N ARG A 142 -9.89 -40.13 -30.86
CA ARG A 142 -10.64 -41.35 -30.47
C ARG A 142 -9.71 -42.52 -30.19
N GLU A 143 -8.70 -42.77 -31.00
CA GLU A 143 -7.73 -43.84 -30.72
C GLU A 143 -6.87 -43.50 -29.50
N GLN A 144 -6.39 -42.25 -29.39
CA GLN A 144 -5.67 -41.79 -28.20
C GLN A 144 -6.57 -41.77 -26.96
N ASN A 145 -7.83 -41.31 -27.02
CA ASN A 145 -8.74 -41.43 -25.87
C ASN A 145 -9.13 -42.89 -25.59
N ALA A 146 -9.26 -43.78 -26.57
CA ALA A 146 -9.56 -45.20 -26.28
C ALA A 146 -8.40 -45.84 -25.49
N ALA A 147 -7.16 -45.63 -25.96
CA ALA A 147 -5.97 -46.09 -25.25
C ALA A 147 -5.77 -45.38 -23.89
N MET A 148 -5.99 -44.07 -23.83
CA MET A 148 -5.81 -43.27 -22.62
C MET A 148 -6.92 -43.53 -21.59
N ILE A 149 -8.18 -43.68 -21.99
CA ILE A 149 -9.29 -44.07 -21.10
C ILE A 149 -9.06 -45.49 -20.61
N SER A 150 -8.68 -46.45 -21.46
CA SER A 150 -8.38 -47.82 -21.02
C SER A 150 -7.23 -47.87 -19.99
N LYS A 151 -6.28 -46.94 -20.08
CA LYS A 151 -5.20 -46.76 -19.09
C LYS A 151 -5.63 -45.98 -17.84
N VAL A 152 -6.40 -44.91 -17.99
CA VAL A 152 -6.92 -44.06 -16.89
C VAL A 152 -8.01 -44.77 -16.07
N MET A 153 -8.72 -45.74 -16.64
CA MET A 153 -9.62 -46.63 -15.90
C MET A 153 -8.87 -47.51 -14.90
N ALA A 154 -7.59 -47.86 -15.16
CA ALA A 154 -6.74 -48.57 -14.22
C ALA A 154 -6.08 -47.62 -13.18
N ASP A 155 -5.73 -46.40 -13.58
CA ASP A 155 -5.09 -45.37 -12.75
C ASP A 155 -6.09 -44.31 -12.19
N ARG A 156 -7.32 -44.71 -11.82
CA ARG A 156 -8.32 -43.79 -11.25
C ARG A 156 -7.96 -43.35 -9.83
N LYS A 157 -7.12 -42.32 -9.72
CA LYS A 157 -6.81 -41.66 -8.45
C LYS A 157 -8.05 -40.99 -7.86
N ILE A 158 -8.35 -41.30 -6.60
CA ILE A 158 -9.50 -40.82 -5.81
C ILE A 158 -9.69 -39.29 -5.84
N GLN A 159 -8.60 -38.53 -5.96
CA GLN A 159 -8.57 -37.07 -6.14
C GLN A 159 -9.45 -36.58 -7.31
N ASN A 160 -9.53 -37.34 -8.42
CA ASN A 160 -10.25 -36.95 -9.63
C ASN A 160 -11.77 -37.16 -9.45
N GLU A 161 -12.16 -38.17 -8.69
CA GLU A 161 -13.58 -38.44 -8.40
C GLU A 161 -14.11 -37.42 -7.39
N VAL A 162 -13.31 -37.02 -6.39
CA VAL A 162 -13.59 -35.87 -5.51
C VAL A 162 -13.72 -34.57 -6.30
N LEU A 163 -12.83 -34.29 -7.26
CA LEU A 163 -12.94 -33.12 -8.14
C LEU A 163 -14.24 -33.18 -8.99
N GLY A 164 -14.62 -34.37 -9.45
CA GLY A 164 -15.87 -34.60 -10.17
C GLY A 164 -17.13 -34.39 -9.34
N ILE A 165 -17.09 -34.67 -8.03
CA ILE A 165 -18.17 -34.34 -7.08
C ILE A 165 -18.23 -32.82 -6.85
N LEU A 166 -17.07 -32.18 -6.62
CA LEU A 166 -16.97 -30.73 -6.40
C LEU A 166 -17.39 -29.89 -7.62
N GLY A 167 -17.23 -30.42 -8.84
CA GLY A 167 -17.72 -29.80 -10.07
C GLY A 167 -19.23 -29.97 -10.32
N LYS A 168 -19.92 -30.83 -9.56
CA LYS A 168 -21.34 -31.13 -9.72
C LYS A 168 -22.23 -30.62 -8.59
N VAL A 169 -21.65 -30.26 -7.43
CA VAL A 169 -22.44 -29.98 -6.23
C VAL A 169 -23.24 -28.66 -6.32
N THR A 170 -24.52 -28.77 -6.01
CA THR A 170 -25.49 -27.67 -5.94
C THR A 170 -26.28 -27.74 -4.63
N THR A 171 -27.11 -26.73 -4.35
CA THR A 171 -28.11 -26.77 -3.27
C THR A 171 -29.03 -28.00 -3.37
N SER A 172 -29.50 -28.32 -4.58
CA SER A 172 -30.50 -29.35 -4.84
C SER A 172 -29.95 -30.79 -4.80
N ASN A 173 -28.65 -30.99 -5.00
CA ASN A 173 -28.04 -32.33 -5.03
C ASN A 173 -27.05 -32.61 -3.89
N LEU A 174 -26.89 -31.69 -2.92
CA LEU A 174 -25.90 -31.79 -1.83
C LEU A 174 -25.94 -33.14 -1.09
N GLU A 175 -27.12 -33.67 -0.76
CA GLU A 175 -27.22 -34.98 -0.08
C GLU A 175 -26.79 -36.16 -0.96
N LYS A 176 -27.00 -36.08 -2.29
CA LYS A 176 -26.47 -37.06 -3.24
C LYS A 176 -24.94 -36.98 -3.35
N MET A 177 -24.39 -35.76 -3.37
CA MET A 177 -22.94 -35.53 -3.42
C MET A 177 -22.24 -35.96 -2.12
N LYS A 178 -22.90 -35.81 -0.96
CA LYS A 178 -22.47 -36.40 0.32
C LYS A 178 -22.41 -37.93 0.24
N GLN A 179 -23.47 -38.58 -0.25
CA GLN A 179 -23.51 -40.03 -0.42
C GLN A 179 -22.40 -40.53 -1.36
N GLU A 180 -22.23 -39.91 -2.53
CA GLU A 180 -21.14 -40.22 -3.47
C GLU A 180 -19.76 -40.04 -2.82
N LEU A 181 -19.55 -38.98 -2.05
CA LEU A 181 -18.29 -38.75 -1.31
C LEU A 181 -18.02 -39.81 -0.24
N THR A 182 -19.06 -40.29 0.47
CA THR A 182 -18.92 -41.37 1.48
C THR A 182 -18.76 -42.77 0.88
N ALA A 183 -19.12 -42.96 -0.40
CA ALA A 183 -18.93 -44.22 -1.10
C ALA A 183 -17.49 -44.41 -1.62
N LEU A 184 -16.69 -43.34 -1.66
CA LEU A 184 -15.27 -43.42 -2.03
C LEU A 184 -14.45 -44.16 -0.95
N PRO A 185 -13.41 -44.93 -1.33
CA PRO A 185 -12.63 -45.77 -0.41
C PRO A 185 -11.62 -45.00 0.47
N ILE A 186 -12.00 -43.81 0.97
CA ILE A 186 -11.15 -42.88 1.72
C ILE A 186 -10.61 -43.50 3.03
N ARG A 187 -11.31 -44.50 3.58
CA ARG A 187 -10.84 -45.27 4.76
C ARG A 187 -9.69 -46.22 4.44
N GLN A 188 -9.59 -46.68 3.20
CA GLN A 188 -8.56 -47.59 2.71
C GLN A 188 -7.41 -46.85 1.99
N SER A 189 -7.62 -45.58 1.62
CA SER A 189 -6.61 -44.72 1.01
C SER A 189 -5.36 -44.51 1.88
N THR A 190 -4.22 -44.37 1.23
CA THR A 190 -2.97 -43.97 1.87
C THR A 190 -3.01 -42.52 2.34
N LYS A 191 -2.11 -42.15 3.27
CA LYS A 191 -1.97 -40.75 3.72
C LYS A 191 -1.75 -39.79 2.55
N ALA A 192 -0.93 -40.16 1.56
CA ALA A 192 -0.63 -39.29 0.41
C ALA A 192 -1.87 -38.99 -0.46
N GLU A 193 -2.81 -39.93 -0.56
CA GLU A 193 -4.08 -39.74 -1.26
C GLU A 193 -5.04 -38.87 -0.44
N ILE A 194 -5.07 -39.04 0.88
CA ILE A 194 -5.83 -38.14 1.79
C ILE A 194 -5.28 -36.71 1.72
N ASP A 195 -3.94 -36.55 1.75
CA ASP A 195 -3.22 -35.28 1.58
C ASP A 195 -3.41 -34.66 0.17
N GLU A 196 -3.93 -35.41 -0.81
CA GLU A 196 -4.34 -34.92 -2.13
C GLU A 196 -5.82 -34.54 -2.15
N VAL A 197 -6.71 -35.40 -1.63
CA VAL A 197 -8.16 -35.15 -1.52
C VAL A 197 -8.44 -33.85 -0.79
N ILE A 198 -7.83 -33.62 0.38
CA ILE A 198 -8.03 -32.37 1.14
C ILE A 198 -7.43 -31.17 0.39
N ARG A 199 -6.32 -31.34 -0.33
CA ARG A 199 -5.73 -30.27 -1.15
C ARG A 199 -6.62 -29.89 -2.34
N VAL A 200 -7.31 -30.85 -2.95
CA VAL A 200 -8.33 -30.61 -3.99
C VAL A 200 -9.49 -29.79 -3.42
N PHE A 201 -10.01 -30.15 -2.24
CA PHE A 201 -11.02 -29.35 -1.53
C PHE A 201 -10.56 -27.89 -1.30
N PHE A 202 -9.34 -27.68 -0.79
CA PHE A 202 -8.81 -26.33 -0.54
C PHE A 202 -8.57 -25.54 -1.84
N ASN A 203 -7.96 -26.15 -2.86
CA ASN A 203 -7.69 -25.52 -4.15
C ASN A 203 -8.99 -25.12 -4.89
N LYS A 204 -10.08 -25.87 -4.71
CA LYS A 204 -11.40 -25.54 -5.27
C LYS A 204 -12.15 -24.50 -4.42
N SER A 205 -12.01 -24.53 -3.10
CA SER A 205 -12.67 -23.59 -2.18
C SER A 205 -12.04 -22.18 -2.12
N THR A 206 -10.83 -22.03 -2.63
CA THR A 206 -10.05 -20.78 -2.65
C THR A 206 -10.04 -20.09 -4.02
N LYS A 207 -10.83 -20.59 -4.97
CA LYS A 207 -11.03 -20.01 -6.29
C LYS A 207 -12.08 -18.88 -6.24
N PRO A 208 -11.76 -17.66 -6.71
CA PRO A 208 -12.73 -16.54 -6.71
C PRO A 208 -14.01 -16.85 -7.48
N GLU A 209 -13.90 -17.59 -8.60
CA GLU A 209 -15.03 -17.99 -9.44
C GLU A 209 -15.97 -18.99 -8.75
N ASP A 210 -15.49 -19.75 -7.79
CA ASP A 210 -16.25 -20.77 -7.05
C ASP A 210 -16.79 -20.26 -5.70
N SER A 211 -16.56 -18.99 -5.36
CA SER A 211 -16.87 -18.41 -4.04
C SER A 211 -18.33 -18.61 -3.60
N CYS A 212 -19.28 -18.60 -4.54
CA CYS A 212 -20.69 -18.87 -4.27
C CYS A 212 -21.00 -20.35 -3.92
N PHE A 213 -20.11 -21.29 -4.26
CA PHE A 213 -20.24 -22.72 -3.94
C PHE A 213 -19.38 -23.15 -2.74
N THR A 214 -18.46 -22.30 -2.27
CA THR A 214 -17.53 -22.61 -1.16
C THR A 214 -18.22 -23.14 0.10
N TYR A 215 -19.43 -22.66 0.43
CA TYR A 215 -20.17 -23.19 1.59
C TYR A 215 -20.64 -24.64 1.40
N LEU A 216 -20.95 -25.09 0.16
CA LEU A 216 -21.28 -26.48 -0.15
C LEU A 216 -20.04 -27.37 0.02
N TYR A 217 -18.87 -26.89 -0.42
CA TYR A 217 -17.60 -27.61 -0.24
C TYR A 217 -17.28 -27.78 1.25
N VAL A 218 -17.50 -26.74 2.06
CA VAL A 218 -17.39 -26.81 3.54
C VAL A 218 -18.36 -27.83 4.13
N GLN A 219 -19.62 -27.92 3.68
CA GLN A 219 -20.54 -28.96 4.15
C GLN A 219 -20.10 -30.38 3.73
N LEU A 220 -19.47 -30.55 2.57
CA LEU A 220 -18.91 -31.83 2.13
C LEU A 220 -17.70 -32.24 3.00
N ILE A 221 -16.75 -31.33 3.29
CA ILE A 221 -15.63 -31.59 4.21
C ILE A 221 -16.14 -31.96 5.61
N LYS A 222 -17.13 -31.22 6.12
CA LYS A 222 -17.78 -31.49 7.41
C LYS A 222 -18.41 -32.87 7.44
N HIS A 223 -19.17 -33.23 6.40
CA HIS A 223 -19.81 -34.54 6.29
C HIS A 223 -18.79 -35.68 6.19
N LEU A 224 -17.68 -35.49 5.45
CA LEU A 224 -16.59 -36.46 5.37
C LEU A 224 -15.95 -36.73 6.75
N ILE A 225 -15.69 -35.67 7.53
CA ILE A 225 -15.13 -35.76 8.88
C ILE A 225 -16.11 -36.43 9.86
N SER A 226 -17.41 -36.14 9.76
CA SER A 226 -18.44 -36.76 10.61
C SER A 226 -18.71 -38.23 10.26
N SER A 227 -18.69 -38.59 8.97
CA SER A 227 -19.00 -39.94 8.48
C SER A 227 -17.87 -40.94 8.64
N ILE A 228 -16.61 -40.49 8.64
CA ILE A 228 -15.43 -41.29 9.02
C ILE A 228 -15.21 -41.25 10.55
N GLY A 229 -15.76 -40.26 11.24
CA GLY A 229 -15.77 -40.19 12.70
C GLY A 229 -14.46 -39.67 13.32
N GLU A 230 -14.50 -39.52 14.65
CA GLU A 230 -13.45 -38.81 15.41
C GLU A 230 -12.25 -39.69 15.75
N LYS A 231 -12.46 -41.01 15.86
CA LYS A 231 -11.50 -41.96 16.44
C LYS A 231 -10.95 -42.97 15.41
N GLU A 232 -11.45 -42.98 14.18
CA GLU A 232 -10.87 -43.78 13.10
C GLU A 232 -9.53 -43.16 12.64
N PRO A 233 -8.48 -43.96 12.33
CA PRO A 233 -7.19 -43.43 11.89
C PRO A 233 -7.28 -42.48 10.68
N ALA A 234 -8.13 -42.80 9.69
CA ALA A 234 -8.38 -41.94 8.54
C ALA A 234 -9.02 -40.60 8.94
N GLY A 235 -9.96 -40.60 9.90
CA GLY A 235 -10.58 -39.37 10.42
C GLY A 235 -9.60 -38.48 11.19
N VAL A 236 -8.64 -39.08 11.90
CA VAL A 236 -7.54 -38.34 12.55
C VAL A 236 -6.59 -37.74 11.51
N MET A 237 -6.22 -38.51 10.46
CA MET A 237 -5.41 -37.99 9.35
C MET A 237 -6.10 -36.84 8.63
N ILE A 238 -7.38 -36.95 8.29
CA ILE A 238 -8.16 -35.91 7.64
C ILE A 238 -8.20 -34.62 8.46
N ARG A 239 -8.47 -34.67 9.78
CA ARG A 239 -8.45 -33.45 10.63
C ARG A 239 -7.06 -32.83 10.69
N SER A 240 -6.02 -33.65 10.87
CA SER A 240 -4.62 -33.20 10.91
C SER A 240 -4.23 -32.49 9.61
N GLU A 241 -4.61 -33.05 8.46
CA GLU A 241 -4.36 -32.48 7.15
C GLU A 241 -5.18 -31.20 6.89
N VAL A 242 -6.47 -31.17 7.25
CA VAL A 242 -7.29 -29.95 7.17
C VAL A 242 -6.67 -28.81 7.99
N LEU A 243 -6.20 -29.09 9.22
CA LEU A 243 -5.50 -28.09 10.05
C LEU A 243 -4.17 -27.65 9.43
N ARG A 244 -3.38 -28.58 8.86
CA ARG A 244 -2.12 -28.27 8.16
C ARG A 244 -2.36 -27.41 6.91
N GLN A 245 -3.39 -27.71 6.13
CA GLN A 245 -3.78 -26.94 4.95
C GLN A 245 -4.34 -25.57 5.32
N CYS A 246 -5.05 -25.43 6.44
CA CYS A 246 -5.43 -24.12 7.01
C CYS A 246 -4.20 -23.28 7.38
N GLN A 247 -3.20 -23.88 8.04
CA GLN A 247 -1.96 -23.16 8.37
C GLN A 247 -1.18 -22.75 7.09
N SER A 248 -1.03 -23.67 6.13
CA SER A 248 -0.40 -23.38 4.83
C SER A 248 -1.14 -22.30 4.03
N THR A 249 -2.48 -22.33 4.01
CA THR A 249 -3.29 -21.43 3.18
C THR A 249 -3.44 -20.04 3.80
N PHE A 250 -3.70 -19.97 5.11
CA PHE A 250 -4.09 -18.72 5.77
C PHE A 250 -2.97 -18.07 6.59
N VAL A 251 -2.13 -18.84 7.29
CA VAL A 251 -1.05 -18.30 8.13
C VAL A 251 0.19 -18.00 7.30
N ASN A 252 0.56 -18.89 6.37
CA ASN A 252 1.68 -18.65 5.43
C ASN A 252 1.26 -17.76 4.23
N SER A 253 0.14 -17.04 4.32
CA SER A 253 -0.37 -16.15 3.28
C SER A 253 0.60 -14.99 3.00
N ASN A 254 1.24 -14.42 4.03
CA ASN A 254 2.24 -13.36 3.90
C ASN A 254 3.52 -13.82 3.19
N VAL A 255 3.91 -15.10 3.36
CA VAL A 255 5.04 -15.69 2.62
C VAL A 255 4.68 -15.77 1.14
N LYS A 256 3.44 -16.22 0.83
CA LYS A 256 2.91 -16.27 -0.54
C LYS A 256 2.67 -14.90 -1.16
N GLN A 257 2.43 -13.86 -0.36
CA GLN A 257 2.43 -12.46 -0.79
C GLN A 257 3.84 -12.04 -1.23
N ALA A 258 4.87 -12.28 -0.41
CA ALA A 258 6.25 -11.95 -0.75
C ALA A 258 6.75 -12.75 -1.97
N GLU A 259 6.48 -14.06 -2.05
CA GLU A 259 6.74 -14.92 -3.21
C GLU A 259 6.02 -14.46 -4.50
N MET A 260 4.90 -13.74 -4.35
CA MET A 260 4.12 -13.18 -5.45
C MET A 260 4.65 -11.80 -5.85
N GLU A 261 4.99 -10.91 -4.92
CA GLU A 261 5.74 -9.66 -5.20
C GLU A 261 7.05 -9.97 -5.96
N VAL A 262 7.78 -11.01 -5.56
CA VAL A 262 8.98 -11.58 -6.22
C VAL A 262 8.71 -12.14 -7.63
N ARG A 263 7.45 -12.44 -7.97
CA ARG A 263 7.03 -12.90 -9.31
C ARG A 263 6.55 -11.74 -10.18
N LEU A 264 5.75 -10.83 -9.63
CA LEU A 264 5.25 -9.63 -10.30
C LEU A 264 6.40 -8.81 -10.92
N ALA A 265 7.51 -8.69 -10.19
CA ALA A 265 8.74 -8.03 -10.63
C ALA A 265 9.43 -8.67 -11.86
N LYS A 266 8.92 -9.80 -12.37
CA LYS A 266 9.43 -10.49 -13.57
C LYS A 266 8.43 -10.53 -14.73
N LEU A 267 7.28 -9.86 -14.57
CA LEU A 267 6.18 -9.84 -15.54
C LEU A 267 6.06 -8.45 -16.18
N THR A 268 5.43 -8.37 -17.35
CA THR A 268 5.11 -7.05 -17.93
C THR A 268 4.10 -6.30 -17.04
N PRO A 269 4.03 -4.96 -17.09
CA PRO A 269 3.10 -4.19 -16.25
C PRO A 269 1.62 -4.64 -16.35
N GLN A 270 1.20 -5.13 -17.51
CA GLN A 270 -0.18 -5.60 -17.75
C GLN A 270 -0.43 -6.98 -17.12
N GLU A 271 0.52 -7.91 -17.24
CA GLU A 271 0.47 -9.23 -16.58
C GLU A 271 0.59 -9.09 -15.06
N ALA A 272 1.44 -8.19 -14.58
CA ALA A 272 1.60 -7.92 -13.15
C ALA A 272 0.31 -7.35 -12.53
N GLU A 273 -0.36 -6.40 -13.17
CA GLU A 273 -1.66 -5.91 -12.69
C GLU A 273 -2.74 -7.00 -12.72
N LEU A 274 -2.73 -7.85 -13.74
CA LEU A 274 -3.63 -9.00 -13.81
C LEU A 274 -3.38 -10.01 -12.67
N GLU A 275 -2.12 -10.33 -12.34
CA GLU A 275 -1.80 -11.21 -11.20
C GLU A 275 -2.11 -10.53 -9.85
N ARG A 276 -1.93 -9.20 -9.69
CA ARG A 276 -2.40 -8.46 -8.50
C ARG A 276 -3.92 -8.60 -8.31
N ILE A 277 -4.71 -8.40 -9.36
CA ILE A 277 -6.18 -8.52 -9.33
C ILE A 277 -6.59 -9.96 -8.99
N GLN A 278 -5.96 -10.96 -9.61
CA GLN A 278 -6.20 -12.38 -9.29
C GLN A 278 -5.81 -12.71 -7.84
N PHE A 279 -4.69 -12.18 -7.34
CA PHE A 279 -4.26 -12.40 -5.97
C PHE A 279 -5.23 -11.76 -4.96
N SER A 280 -5.66 -10.53 -5.18
CA SER A 280 -6.65 -9.85 -4.31
C SER A 280 -7.99 -10.63 -4.28
N GLY A 281 -8.49 -11.06 -5.44
CA GLY A 281 -9.66 -11.95 -5.52
C GLY A 281 -9.45 -13.25 -4.74
N LYS A 282 -8.26 -13.86 -4.84
CA LYS A 282 -7.90 -15.09 -4.11
C LYS A 282 -7.73 -14.86 -2.60
N GLN A 283 -7.23 -13.71 -2.18
CA GLN A 283 -7.16 -13.32 -0.76
C GLN A 283 -8.58 -13.18 -0.18
N LYS A 284 -9.50 -12.54 -0.91
CA LYS A 284 -10.93 -12.49 -0.56
C LYS A 284 -11.55 -13.89 -0.46
N ALA A 285 -11.30 -14.76 -1.43
CA ALA A 285 -11.80 -16.15 -1.43
C ALA A 285 -11.24 -16.96 -0.24
N ASN A 286 -9.94 -16.84 0.06
CA ASN A 286 -9.31 -17.43 1.24
C ASN A 286 -10.00 -16.98 2.53
N VAL A 287 -10.25 -15.67 2.68
CA VAL A 287 -10.87 -15.08 3.87
C VAL A 287 -12.32 -15.53 4.03
N HIS A 288 -13.10 -15.56 2.95
CA HIS A 288 -14.47 -16.09 2.95
C HIS A 288 -14.50 -17.58 3.35
N PHE A 289 -13.62 -18.39 2.76
CA PHE A 289 -13.48 -19.82 3.06
C PHE A 289 -13.07 -20.06 4.52
N LEU A 290 -12.14 -19.28 5.07
CA LEU A 290 -11.76 -19.36 6.49
C LEU A 290 -12.94 -19.09 7.43
N GLY A 291 -13.73 -18.06 7.16
CA GLY A 291 -14.95 -17.76 7.93
C GLY A 291 -15.96 -18.91 7.90
N LEU A 292 -16.23 -19.45 6.71
CA LEU A 292 -17.13 -20.61 6.54
C LEU A 292 -16.61 -21.88 7.24
N MET A 293 -15.29 -22.12 7.22
CA MET A 293 -14.65 -23.23 7.93
C MET A 293 -14.74 -23.07 9.46
N PHE A 294 -14.59 -21.84 9.98
CA PHE A 294 -14.72 -21.54 11.41
C PHE A 294 -16.15 -21.79 11.91
N ILE A 295 -17.17 -21.20 11.29
CA ILE A 295 -18.58 -21.36 11.73
C ILE A 295 -19.10 -22.80 11.59
N ASN A 296 -18.38 -23.67 10.86
CA ASN A 296 -18.67 -25.11 10.77
C ASN A 296 -17.84 -25.98 11.72
N ASN A 297 -17.06 -25.36 12.63
CA ASN A 297 -16.16 -26.02 13.59
C ASN A 297 -15.03 -26.85 12.95
N LEU A 298 -14.59 -26.49 11.75
CA LEU A 298 -13.49 -27.17 11.05
C LEU A 298 -12.12 -26.50 11.31
N VAL A 299 -12.11 -25.33 11.94
CA VAL A 299 -10.90 -24.53 12.24
C VAL A 299 -10.99 -23.98 13.66
N HIS A 300 -9.89 -24.07 14.41
CA HIS A 300 -9.80 -23.50 15.75
C HIS A 300 -9.65 -21.97 15.73
N LEU A 301 -10.23 -21.30 16.72
CA LEU A 301 -10.17 -19.86 16.95
C LEU A 301 -8.74 -19.26 16.88
N LYS A 302 -7.72 -20.02 17.30
CA LYS A 302 -6.30 -19.59 17.21
C LYS A 302 -5.86 -19.26 15.78
N VAL A 303 -6.37 -19.97 14.76
CA VAL A 303 -6.06 -19.70 13.35
C VAL A 303 -6.75 -18.43 12.88
N VAL A 304 -8.04 -18.25 13.24
CA VAL A 304 -8.80 -17.03 12.92
C VAL A 304 -8.14 -15.81 13.56
N ARG A 305 -7.73 -15.88 14.84
CA ARG A 305 -6.98 -14.83 15.52
C ARG A 305 -5.66 -14.50 14.82
N ALA A 306 -4.88 -15.49 14.40
CA ALA A 306 -3.61 -15.26 13.70
C ALA A 306 -3.81 -14.52 12.36
N VAL A 307 -4.90 -14.82 11.65
CA VAL A 307 -5.24 -14.15 10.38
C VAL A 307 -5.81 -12.75 10.61
N LEU A 308 -6.64 -12.54 11.64
CA LEU A 308 -7.12 -11.21 12.04
C LEU A 308 -5.96 -10.30 12.51
N ASP A 309 -5.04 -10.81 13.33
CA ASP A 309 -3.82 -10.11 13.72
C ASP A 309 -2.97 -9.76 12.49
N SER A 310 -2.83 -10.68 11.53
CA SER A 310 -2.09 -10.44 10.28
C SER A 310 -2.74 -9.42 9.35
N LEU A 311 -4.08 -9.38 9.25
CA LEU A 311 -4.79 -8.43 8.39
C LEU A 311 -4.77 -7.01 8.99
N LEU A 312 -4.87 -6.88 10.32
CA LEU A 312 -4.95 -5.57 10.99
C LEU A 312 -3.58 -4.94 11.29
N TYR A 313 -2.54 -5.75 11.56
CA TYR A 313 -1.21 -5.25 11.97
C TYR A 313 -0.08 -5.57 10.99
N GLY A 314 -0.32 -6.42 9.98
CA GLY A 314 0.69 -6.94 9.06
C GLY A 314 1.56 -8.06 9.67
N SER A 315 2.40 -8.67 8.84
CA SER A 315 3.59 -9.41 9.30
C SER A 315 4.61 -8.44 9.91
N GLY A 316 5.44 -8.91 10.85
CA GLY A 316 6.28 -8.07 11.70
C GLY A 316 7.16 -7.09 10.91
N GLN A 317 7.76 -7.52 9.80
CA GLN A 317 8.51 -6.68 8.84
C GLN A 317 7.84 -5.35 8.48
N ARG A 318 6.50 -5.31 8.46
CA ARG A 318 5.72 -4.12 8.15
C ARG A 318 4.53 -3.98 9.11
N ARG A 319 4.78 -3.43 10.31
CA ARG A 319 3.76 -2.66 11.07
C ARG A 319 3.45 -1.32 10.41
N HIS A 320 3.00 -1.43 9.16
CA HIS A 320 2.47 -0.39 8.31
C HIS A 320 1.02 -0.06 8.75
N ALA A 321 0.41 0.98 8.18
CA ALA A 321 -1.03 1.10 8.27
C ALA A 321 -1.67 -0.06 7.46
N PRO A 322 -2.68 -0.78 7.99
CA PRO A 322 -3.33 -1.83 7.21
C PRO A 322 -3.97 -1.22 5.96
N THR A 323 -3.74 -1.85 4.81
CA THR A 323 -4.24 -1.39 3.51
C THR A 323 -5.76 -1.47 3.43
N ASP A 324 -6.38 -0.67 2.55
CA ASP A 324 -7.83 -0.67 2.32
C ASP A 324 -8.41 -2.09 2.17
N TYR A 325 -7.75 -2.95 1.39
CA TYR A 325 -8.18 -4.32 1.14
C TYR A 325 -8.01 -5.23 2.36
N ASN A 326 -6.91 -5.09 3.11
CA ASN A 326 -6.72 -5.84 4.36
C ASN A 326 -7.72 -5.41 5.43
N LEU A 327 -8.07 -4.13 5.52
CA LEU A 327 -9.14 -3.63 6.39
C LEU A 327 -10.51 -4.17 5.98
N ILE A 328 -10.84 -4.16 4.69
CA ILE A 328 -12.08 -4.76 4.18
C ILE A 328 -12.14 -6.25 4.56
N HIS A 329 -11.08 -7.02 4.30
CA HIS A 329 -11.05 -8.44 4.63
C HIS A 329 -11.05 -8.73 6.13
N PHE A 330 -10.44 -7.87 6.96
CA PHE A 330 -10.53 -7.94 8.42
C PHE A 330 -11.99 -7.79 8.88
N MET A 331 -12.70 -6.80 8.36
CA MET A 331 -14.12 -6.57 8.66
C MET A 331 -15.00 -7.73 8.15
N GLU A 332 -14.80 -8.19 6.91
CA GLU A 332 -15.52 -9.34 6.33
C GLU A 332 -15.34 -10.62 7.18
N LEU A 333 -14.10 -10.91 7.61
CA LEU A 333 -13.80 -12.08 8.43
C LEU A 333 -14.40 -11.97 9.83
N LEU A 334 -14.22 -10.82 10.49
CA LEU A 334 -14.68 -10.62 11.86
C LEU A 334 -16.21 -10.51 11.94
N GLN A 335 -16.89 -10.03 10.88
CA GLN A 335 -18.35 -10.05 10.79
C GLN A 335 -18.91 -11.49 10.69
N VAL A 336 -18.28 -12.35 9.88
CA VAL A 336 -18.72 -13.76 9.72
C VAL A 336 -18.43 -14.57 10.98
N CYS A 337 -17.26 -14.39 11.59
CA CYS A 337 -16.86 -15.13 12.78
C CYS A 337 -17.53 -14.60 14.06
N GLY A 338 -17.77 -13.29 14.15
CA GLY A 338 -18.22 -12.53 15.33
C GLY A 338 -19.29 -13.19 16.22
N PRO A 339 -20.45 -13.60 15.65
CA PRO A 339 -21.52 -14.25 16.40
C PRO A 339 -21.15 -15.60 17.06
N TYR A 340 -20.05 -16.22 16.63
CA TYR A 340 -19.62 -17.56 17.03
C TYR A 340 -18.34 -17.55 17.89
N LEU A 341 -17.87 -16.37 18.30
CA LEU A 341 -16.67 -16.21 19.12
C LEU A 341 -16.94 -16.55 20.59
N ASP A 342 -15.92 -17.04 21.31
CA ASP A 342 -16.05 -17.40 22.71
C ASP A 342 -15.80 -16.20 23.66
N LYS A 343 -16.18 -16.37 24.94
CA LYS A 343 -16.00 -15.33 25.98
C LYS A 343 -14.53 -14.93 26.20
N SER A 344 -13.56 -15.76 25.86
CA SER A 344 -12.15 -15.38 25.97
C SER A 344 -11.80 -14.35 24.90
N PHE A 345 -12.31 -14.50 23.67
CA PHE A 345 -12.09 -13.53 22.59
C PHE A 345 -12.70 -12.15 22.89
N PHE A 346 -13.91 -12.13 23.46
CA PHE A 346 -14.57 -10.88 23.89
C PHE A 346 -13.80 -10.14 25.01
N LEU A 347 -12.98 -10.85 25.80
CA LEU A 347 -12.06 -10.24 26.76
C LEU A 347 -10.72 -9.85 26.11
N GLU A 348 -10.20 -10.70 25.21
CA GLU A 348 -8.88 -10.56 24.56
C GLU A 348 -8.83 -11.50 23.33
N PRO A 349 -8.80 -11.00 22.07
CA PRO A 349 -8.31 -9.68 21.65
C PRO A 349 -9.36 -8.66 21.17
N LEU A 350 -10.68 -8.93 21.26
CA LEU A 350 -11.66 -8.02 20.65
C LEU A 350 -11.55 -6.55 21.14
N PRO A 351 -11.34 -6.24 22.43
CA PRO A 351 -11.22 -4.84 22.86
C PRO A 351 -10.04 -4.12 22.22
N ARG A 352 -8.92 -4.84 22.01
CA ARG A 352 -7.74 -4.34 21.28
C ARG A 352 -8.08 -4.04 19.83
N TYR A 353 -8.75 -4.95 19.13
CA TYR A 353 -9.20 -4.72 17.76
C TYR A 353 -10.11 -3.50 17.64
N VAL A 354 -11.07 -3.35 18.56
CA VAL A 354 -11.97 -2.19 18.65
C VAL A 354 -11.17 -0.91 18.88
N GLU A 355 -10.16 -0.90 19.75
CA GLU A 355 -9.27 0.25 19.97
C GLU A 355 -8.53 0.65 18.68
N THR A 356 -7.91 -0.31 17.96
CA THR A 356 -7.19 -0.04 16.70
C THR A 356 -8.10 0.49 15.60
N ILE A 357 -9.26 -0.13 15.34
CA ILE A 357 -10.16 0.35 14.28
C ILE A 357 -10.85 1.67 14.63
N THR A 358 -10.97 2.00 15.93
CA THR A 358 -11.48 3.31 16.38
C THR A 358 -10.45 4.42 16.14
N ASP A 359 -9.16 4.16 16.32
CA ASP A 359 -8.09 5.10 15.92
C ASP A 359 -8.10 5.29 14.39
N LEU A 360 -8.08 4.20 13.63
CA LEU A 360 -8.10 4.24 12.16
C LEU A 360 -9.36 4.91 11.59
N SER A 361 -10.54 4.76 12.22
CA SER A 361 -11.76 5.45 11.75
C SER A 361 -11.67 6.98 11.85
N GLN A 362 -10.74 7.50 12.67
CA GLN A 362 -10.48 8.93 12.83
C GLN A 362 -9.29 9.38 11.96
N THR A 363 -8.21 8.60 11.92
CA THR A 363 -6.91 8.98 11.32
C THR A 363 -6.69 8.52 9.87
N HIS A 364 -7.45 7.54 9.36
CA HIS A 364 -7.18 6.97 8.04
C HIS A 364 -7.35 8.00 6.90
N PRO A 365 -6.41 8.14 5.94
CA PRO A 365 -6.43 9.22 4.96
C PRO A 365 -7.66 9.20 4.03
N GLN A 366 -8.16 8.01 3.65
CA GLN A 366 -9.36 7.91 2.83
C GLN A 366 -10.64 7.97 3.66
N LYS A 367 -11.48 8.99 3.41
CA LYS A 367 -12.80 9.15 4.05
C LYS A 367 -13.75 7.97 3.83
N ARG A 368 -13.69 7.30 2.65
CA ARG A 368 -14.48 6.09 2.37
C ARG A 368 -14.22 4.98 3.40
N ILE A 369 -12.96 4.78 3.78
CA ILE A 369 -12.56 3.75 4.75
C ILE A 369 -12.89 4.20 6.17
N GLN A 370 -12.74 5.49 6.50
CA GLN A 370 -13.24 6.03 7.79
C GLN A 370 -14.73 5.69 8.00
N PHE A 371 -15.60 5.98 7.03
CA PHE A 371 -17.03 5.64 7.12
C PHE A 371 -17.30 4.13 7.18
N LEU A 372 -16.52 3.31 6.47
CA LEU A 372 -16.67 1.86 6.50
C LEU A 372 -16.32 1.27 7.87
N LEU A 373 -15.24 1.77 8.49
CA LEU A 373 -14.83 1.39 9.85
C LEU A 373 -15.88 1.83 10.89
N LEU A 374 -16.47 3.03 10.75
CA LEU A 374 -17.54 3.50 11.65
C LEU A 374 -18.79 2.60 11.57
N ASN A 375 -19.28 2.31 10.36
CA ASN A 375 -20.42 1.40 10.15
C ASN A 375 -20.13 -0.02 10.67
N PHE A 376 -18.87 -0.48 10.59
CA PHE A 376 -18.47 -1.77 11.16
C PHE A 376 -18.42 -1.76 12.70
N ILE A 377 -17.88 -0.71 13.33
CA ILE A 377 -17.93 -0.52 14.80
C ILE A 377 -19.38 -0.53 15.28
N GLU A 378 -20.26 0.20 14.59
CA GLU A 378 -21.70 0.23 14.87
C GLU A 378 -22.36 -1.15 14.68
N THR A 379 -22.02 -1.88 13.62
CA THR A 379 -22.46 -3.25 13.37
C THR A 379 -22.06 -4.21 14.50
N MET A 380 -20.84 -4.09 15.04
CA MET A 380 -20.40 -4.90 16.19
C MET A 380 -21.19 -4.56 17.46
N ASN A 381 -21.43 -3.27 17.73
CA ASN A 381 -22.25 -2.82 18.85
C ASN A 381 -23.71 -3.28 18.72
N ASN A 382 -24.23 -3.38 17.49
CA ASN A 382 -25.56 -3.91 17.17
C ASN A 382 -25.58 -5.45 17.03
N ASN A 383 -24.86 -6.17 17.91
CA ASN A 383 -24.81 -7.64 17.95
C ASN A 383 -24.48 -8.30 16.59
N TRP A 384 -23.57 -7.71 15.82
CA TRP A 384 -23.13 -8.13 14.49
C TRP A 384 -24.16 -7.99 13.36
N VAL A 385 -25.29 -7.31 13.60
CA VAL A 385 -26.32 -7.04 12.58
C VAL A 385 -26.08 -5.67 11.93
N PRO A 386 -25.83 -5.58 10.61
CA PRO A 386 -25.61 -4.29 9.95
C PRO A 386 -26.84 -3.38 10.00
N LEU A 387 -26.61 -2.09 10.30
CA LEU A 387 -27.66 -1.06 10.20
C LEU A 387 -27.67 -0.38 8.82
N HIS A 388 -26.53 -0.37 8.11
CA HIS A 388 -26.40 0.29 6.81
C HIS A 388 -25.68 -0.60 5.77
N GLY A 389 -26.18 -0.57 4.53
CA GLY A 389 -25.60 -1.26 3.38
C GLY A 389 -26.36 -2.52 2.92
N PRO A 390 -25.83 -3.23 1.90
CA PRO A 390 -26.44 -4.44 1.35
C PRO A 390 -26.33 -5.61 2.35
N GLY A 391 -27.38 -5.80 3.14
CA GLY A 391 -27.44 -6.78 4.23
C GLY A 391 -28.13 -6.26 5.49
N ALA A 392 -28.33 -4.94 5.61
CA ALA A 392 -29.09 -4.35 6.71
C ALA A 392 -30.59 -4.67 6.62
N GLN A 393 -31.21 -5.01 7.75
CA GLN A 393 -32.67 -5.07 7.84
C GLN A 393 -33.24 -3.66 7.76
N ARG A 394 -33.93 -3.34 6.65
CA ARG A 394 -34.74 -2.13 6.56
C ARG A 394 -35.89 -2.23 7.58
N GLN A 395 -35.79 -1.49 8.68
CA GLN A 395 -36.96 -1.24 9.52
C GLN A 395 -37.99 -0.49 8.70
N ALA A 396 -39.19 -1.05 8.61
CA ALA A 396 -40.30 -0.51 7.84
C ALA A 396 -41.13 0.48 8.67
N ASP A 397 -40.48 1.53 9.20
CA ASP A 397 -41.17 2.76 9.60
C ASP A 397 -40.19 3.93 9.69
N GLY A 398 -40.62 5.12 9.25
CA GLY A 398 -39.77 6.31 9.15
C GLY A 398 -39.93 7.06 7.83
N GLY A 399 -41.02 7.84 7.70
CA GLY A 399 -41.33 8.60 6.49
C GLY A 399 -40.35 9.75 6.20
N PRO A 400 -40.14 10.14 4.92
CA PRO A 400 -39.20 11.19 4.56
C PRO A 400 -39.74 12.60 4.86
N PRO A 401 -38.88 13.54 5.30
CA PRO A 401 -39.25 14.97 5.36
C PRO A 401 -39.39 15.54 3.94
N ALA A 402 -40.36 16.44 3.75
CA ALA A 402 -40.74 16.93 2.43
C ALA A 402 -39.70 17.89 1.81
N ALA A 403 -39.24 17.58 0.60
CA ALA A 403 -38.42 18.48 -0.22
C ALA A 403 -39.31 19.50 -0.95
N GLY A 404 -39.66 20.60 -0.27
CA GLY A 404 -40.35 21.74 -0.89
C GLY A 404 -39.38 22.62 -1.69
N GLY A 405 -39.37 22.49 -3.01
CA GLY A 405 -38.63 23.39 -3.91
C GLY A 405 -39.49 24.53 -4.46
N ASN A 406 -38.86 25.59 -4.97
CA ASN A 406 -39.49 26.41 -6.01
C ASN A 406 -38.47 27.07 -6.95
N ARG A 407 -38.92 27.44 -8.16
CA ARG A 407 -38.16 28.14 -9.20
C ARG A 407 -38.28 29.65 -9.03
N GLY A 408 -37.29 30.38 -9.53
CA GLY A 408 -37.38 31.83 -9.75
C GLY A 408 -36.28 32.30 -10.69
N ALA A 409 -36.65 32.82 -11.87
CA ALA A 409 -35.71 33.33 -12.86
C ALA A 409 -36.04 34.78 -13.20
N ASN A 410 -35.02 35.63 -13.27
CA ASN A 410 -34.79 36.64 -14.32
C ASN A 410 -33.70 37.64 -13.88
N ALA A 411 -32.95 38.14 -14.86
CA ALA A 411 -32.06 39.29 -14.68
C ALA A 411 -32.58 40.48 -15.53
N PRO A 412 -32.33 41.71 -15.10
CA PRO A 412 -32.15 42.86 -15.98
C PRO A 412 -30.68 43.35 -15.95
N PRO A 413 -30.18 44.01 -17.02
CA PRO A 413 -28.77 44.42 -17.12
C PRO A 413 -28.51 45.83 -16.57
N THR A 414 -27.30 46.07 -16.05
CA THR A 414 -26.82 47.41 -15.66
C THR A 414 -25.35 47.63 -16.05
N VAL A 415 -25.17 48.53 -17.03
CA VAL A 415 -24.08 49.52 -17.28
C VAL A 415 -22.62 49.15 -16.92
N PRO A 416 -21.65 49.25 -17.87
CA PRO A 416 -20.22 49.15 -17.56
C PRO A 416 -19.71 50.32 -16.68
N ILE A 417 -18.88 50.02 -15.69
CA ILE A 417 -18.12 51.00 -14.91
C ILE A 417 -16.79 51.30 -15.64
N PRO A 418 -16.27 52.55 -15.64
CA PRO A 418 -15.07 52.90 -16.41
C PRO A 418 -13.80 52.17 -15.96
N VAL A 419 -12.93 51.88 -16.93
CA VAL A 419 -11.58 51.34 -16.71
C VAL A 419 -10.69 52.44 -16.10
N PRO A 420 -10.00 52.21 -14.96
CA PRO A 420 -9.00 53.13 -14.45
C PRO A 420 -7.83 53.30 -15.42
N ILE A 421 -7.26 54.51 -15.46
CA ILE A 421 -6.03 54.80 -16.20
C ILE A 421 -4.91 53.87 -15.70
N PRO A 422 -4.05 53.31 -16.58
CA PRO A 422 -2.86 52.62 -16.12
C PRO A 422 -1.94 53.59 -15.39
N GLU A 423 -1.88 53.50 -14.06
CA GLU A 423 -0.73 54.01 -13.32
C GLU A 423 0.52 53.30 -13.87
N ALA A 424 1.61 54.04 -13.99
CA ALA A 424 2.86 53.50 -14.52
C ALA A 424 3.38 52.41 -13.57
N GLN A 425 3.12 51.14 -13.90
CA GLN A 425 3.58 50.01 -13.11
C GLN A 425 5.09 50.14 -12.89
N PRO A 426 5.58 49.99 -11.63
CA PRO A 426 7.02 49.98 -11.40
C PRO A 426 7.62 48.87 -12.27
N LYS A 427 8.62 49.23 -13.08
CA LYS A 427 9.23 48.33 -14.05
C LYS A 427 9.88 47.17 -13.29
N VAL A 428 9.16 46.04 -13.20
CA VAL A 428 9.63 44.84 -12.51
C VAL A 428 11.01 44.47 -13.06
N PRO A 429 12.05 44.33 -12.21
CA PRO A 429 13.39 43.97 -12.65
C PRO A 429 13.39 42.69 -13.47
N ASP A 430 14.23 42.61 -14.50
CA ASP A 430 14.35 41.35 -15.23
C ASP A 430 15.05 40.29 -14.37
N TYR A 431 14.78 39.02 -14.65
CA TYR A 431 15.42 37.91 -13.94
C TYR A 431 16.94 37.88 -14.16
N GLU A 432 17.46 38.30 -15.31
CA GLU A 432 18.91 38.33 -15.56
C GLU A 432 19.60 39.44 -14.75
N GLU A 433 18.94 40.60 -14.59
CA GLU A 433 19.34 41.69 -13.69
C GLU A 433 19.34 41.24 -12.22
N PHE A 434 18.26 40.62 -11.76
CA PHE A 434 18.16 40.03 -10.42
C PHE A 434 19.24 38.97 -10.17
N SER A 435 19.42 38.03 -11.09
CA SER A 435 20.42 36.97 -10.95
C SER A 435 21.82 37.55 -10.86
N LYS A 436 22.13 38.62 -11.59
CA LYS A 436 23.45 39.26 -11.52
C LYS A 436 23.69 39.94 -10.17
N VAL A 437 22.76 40.78 -9.70
CA VAL A 437 22.92 41.51 -8.43
C VAL A 437 22.98 40.55 -7.23
N MET A 438 22.27 39.42 -7.29
CA MET A 438 22.38 38.34 -6.31
C MET A 438 23.74 37.60 -6.36
N ASP A 439 24.34 37.46 -7.55
CA ASP A 439 25.65 36.81 -7.73
C ASP A 439 26.81 37.70 -7.26
N ASP A 440 26.68 39.02 -7.43
CA ASP A 440 27.69 40.01 -7.02
C ASP A 440 27.91 40.04 -5.48
N PHE A 441 27.01 39.46 -4.67
CA PHE A 441 27.25 39.19 -3.23
C PHE A 441 28.48 38.29 -3.00
N PHE A 442 28.71 37.27 -3.82
CA PHE A 442 29.82 36.33 -3.58
C PHE A 442 31.19 36.99 -3.79
N VAL A 443 31.25 38.10 -4.52
CA VAL A 443 32.45 38.91 -4.76
C VAL A 443 32.54 40.08 -3.78
N SER A 444 31.46 40.84 -3.60
CA SER A 444 31.43 42.07 -2.78
C SER A 444 31.17 41.85 -1.30
N SER A 445 30.46 40.77 -0.94
CA SER A 445 29.80 40.53 0.34
C SER A 445 28.86 41.66 0.81
N SER A 446 28.43 42.54 -0.10
CA SER A 446 27.39 43.53 0.15
C SER A 446 26.02 42.98 -0.21
N VAL A 447 25.01 43.36 0.57
CA VAL A 447 23.60 43.05 0.27
C VAL A 447 22.78 44.30 -0.06
N ASP A 448 23.34 45.51 0.03
CA ASP A 448 22.53 46.73 -0.01
C ASP A 448 21.91 46.99 -1.39
N GLU A 449 22.60 46.62 -2.47
CA GLU A 449 22.02 46.62 -3.83
C GLU A 449 20.92 45.54 -4.00
N ILE A 450 21.09 44.37 -3.38
CA ILE A 450 20.07 43.31 -3.36
C ILE A 450 18.83 43.78 -2.60
N VAL A 451 18.99 44.41 -1.43
CA VAL A 451 17.88 44.94 -0.62
C VAL A 451 17.10 46.01 -1.40
N LEU A 452 17.80 46.92 -2.09
CA LEU A 452 17.17 47.92 -2.96
C LEU A 452 16.42 47.28 -4.14
N LEU A 453 17.00 46.27 -4.79
CA LEU A 453 16.36 45.58 -5.90
C LEU A 453 15.13 44.78 -5.45
N MET A 454 15.23 44.03 -4.35
CA MET A 454 14.12 43.26 -3.79
C MET A 454 12.95 44.14 -3.37
N ALA A 455 13.21 45.37 -2.89
CA ALA A 455 12.15 46.34 -2.58
C ALA A 455 11.37 46.85 -3.82
N SER A 456 11.87 46.59 -5.04
CA SER A 456 11.17 46.90 -6.30
C SER A 456 10.46 45.69 -6.94
N ILE A 457 10.66 44.49 -6.40
CA ILE A 457 10.00 43.25 -6.87
C ILE A 457 8.68 43.08 -6.09
N PRO A 458 7.54 42.81 -6.75
CA PRO A 458 6.28 42.53 -6.06
C PRO A 458 6.42 41.35 -5.08
N PRO A 459 5.88 41.42 -3.84
CA PRO A 459 6.15 40.45 -2.78
C PRO A 459 5.72 39.01 -3.13
N GLU A 460 4.72 38.85 -3.99
CA GLU A 460 4.27 37.58 -4.56
C GLU A 460 5.25 37.00 -5.60
N SER A 461 6.04 37.85 -6.27
CA SER A 461 7.05 37.46 -7.27
C SER A 461 8.41 37.11 -6.65
N VAL A 462 8.75 37.68 -5.48
CA VAL A 462 10.03 37.44 -4.78
C VAL A 462 10.33 35.94 -4.63
N VAL A 463 9.33 35.14 -4.22
CA VAL A 463 9.49 33.69 -4.03
C VAL A 463 9.88 32.99 -5.34
N ALA A 464 9.23 33.34 -6.46
CA ALA A 464 9.50 32.73 -7.76
C ALA A 464 10.91 33.09 -8.30
N TYR A 465 11.35 34.33 -8.09
CA TYR A 465 12.71 34.78 -8.44
C TYR A 465 13.77 34.04 -7.61
N CYS A 466 13.58 33.97 -6.28
CA CYS A 466 14.46 33.19 -5.40
C CYS A 466 14.46 31.70 -5.74
N THR A 467 13.31 31.09 -6.09
CA THR A 467 13.17 29.68 -6.49
C THR A 467 14.06 29.35 -7.69
N LYS A 468 13.96 30.15 -8.76
CA LYS A 468 14.71 29.96 -10.00
C LYS A 468 16.22 30.18 -9.79
N TRP A 469 16.59 31.15 -8.95
CA TRP A 469 17.99 31.45 -8.63
C TRP A 469 18.64 30.37 -7.75
N LEU A 470 17.98 29.98 -6.65
CA LEU A 470 18.41 28.87 -5.77
C LEU A 470 18.59 27.56 -6.56
N GLY A 471 17.65 27.24 -7.45
CA GLY A 471 17.70 26.03 -8.26
C GLY A 471 18.98 25.94 -9.11
N ARG A 472 19.48 27.06 -9.65
CA ARG A 472 20.75 27.10 -10.39
C ARG A 472 21.94 26.66 -9.51
N TYR A 473 21.94 26.99 -8.22
CA TYR A 473 22.99 26.58 -7.28
C TYR A 473 22.86 25.11 -6.82
N ILE A 474 21.67 24.52 -6.86
CA ILE A 474 21.46 23.11 -6.46
C ILE A 474 21.72 22.18 -7.65
N ILE A 475 21.28 22.56 -8.86
CA ILE A 475 21.50 21.81 -10.10
C ILE A 475 22.96 21.87 -10.57
N THR A 476 23.59 23.05 -10.55
CA THR A 476 24.90 23.23 -11.23
C THR A 476 26.09 22.84 -10.34
N TYR A 477 26.98 22.00 -10.87
CA TYR A 477 28.16 21.51 -10.13
C TYR A 477 29.18 22.62 -9.79
N LYS A 478 29.27 23.67 -10.62
CA LYS A 478 30.29 24.72 -10.55
C LYS A 478 30.34 25.45 -9.20
N TYR A 479 29.18 25.79 -8.64
CA TYR A 479 29.05 26.76 -7.54
C TYR A 479 29.31 26.19 -6.13
N THR A 480 30.43 25.49 -5.95
CA THR A 480 30.71 24.77 -4.69
C THR A 480 31.16 25.68 -3.55
N ALA A 481 31.85 26.80 -3.83
CA ALA A 481 32.29 27.74 -2.80
C ALA A 481 31.18 28.75 -2.42
N GLU A 482 30.30 29.02 -3.36
CA GLU A 482 29.17 29.94 -3.26
C GLU A 482 28.01 29.29 -2.48
N ARG A 483 27.77 27.98 -2.69
CA ARG A 483 26.77 27.20 -1.93
C ARG A 483 26.92 27.32 -0.42
N THR A 484 28.16 27.28 0.09
CA THR A 484 28.43 27.37 1.53
C THR A 484 28.21 28.78 2.10
N ARG A 485 28.06 29.80 1.25
CA ARG A 485 27.71 31.19 1.62
C ARG A 485 26.25 31.56 1.31
N LEU A 486 25.44 30.68 0.72
CA LEU A 486 24.00 30.92 0.55
C LEU A 486 23.28 31.15 1.88
N GLY A 487 23.68 30.40 2.92
CA GLY A 487 23.15 30.59 4.27
C GLY A 487 23.41 31.99 4.83
N GLU A 488 24.65 32.48 4.70
CA GLU A 488 25.09 33.82 5.08
C GLU A 488 24.30 34.92 4.36
N LEU A 489 24.05 34.76 3.06
CA LEU A 489 23.24 35.68 2.26
C LEU A 489 21.81 35.77 2.78
N PHE A 490 21.09 34.64 2.85
CA PHE A 490 19.69 34.66 3.27
C PHE A 490 19.50 35.09 4.73
N ASP A 491 20.41 34.71 5.63
CA ASP A 491 20.44 35.19 7.01
C ASP A 491 20.59 36.73 7.09
N THR A 492 21.44 37.30 6.22
CA THR A 492 21.62 38.76 6.13
C THR A 492 20.42 39.46 5.50
N LEU A 493 19.81 38.90 4.45
CA LEU A 493 18.60 39.45 3.81
C LEU A 493 17.38 39.42 4.75
N VAL A 494 17.24 38.36 5.56
CA VAL A 494 16.23 38.27 6.62
C VAL A 494 16.48 39.34 7.69
N LYS A 495 17.71 39.51 8.17
CA LYS A 495 18.08 40.57 9.13
C LYS A 495 17.85 42.00 8.61
N LYS A 496 17.94 42.19 7.28
CA LYS A 496 17.62 43.46 6.59
C LYS A 496 16.13 43.62 6.26
N ASN A 497 15.28 42.62 6.55
CA ASN A 497 13.86 42.56 6.20
C ASN A 497 13.55 42.59 4.69
N ALA A 498 14.51 42.23 3.84
CA ALA A 498 14.29 42.14 2.38
C ALA A 498 13.53 40.87 1.96
N ILE A 499 13.55 39.83 2.81
CA ILE A 499 12.76 38.61 2.65
C ILE A 499 12.41 38.05 4.03
N THR A 500 11.25 37.41 4.17
CA THR A 500 10.92 36.65 5.39
C THR A 500 11.56 35.25 5.38
N VAL A 501 11.79 34.68 6.57
CA VAL A 501 12.23 33.27 6.69
C VAL A 501 11.25 32.33 5.98
N GLY A 502 9.94 32.60 6.03
CA GLY A 502 8.92 31.86 5.30
C GLY A 502 9.16 31.86 3.80
N GLN A 503 9.19 33.03 3.17
CA GLN A 503 9.45 33.17 1.72
C GLN A 503 10.77 32.51 1.27
N ALA A 504 11.83 32.59 2.09
CA ALA A 504 13.10 31.92 1.81
C ALA A 504 12.97 30.38 1.83
N GLN A 505 12.31 29.82 2.86
CA GLN A 505 12.04 28.38 2.93
C GLN A 505 11.10 27.92 1.80
N ASP A 506 10.05 28.69 1.50
CA ASP A 506 9.07 28.37 0.47
C ASP A 506 9.68 28.39 -0.93
N ALA A 507 10.58 29.33 -1.23
CA ALA A 507 11.32 29.35 -2.49
C ALA A 507 12.19 28.09 -2.67
N LEU A 508 12.84 27.66 -1.59
CA LEU A 508 13.65 26.45 -1.57
C LEU A 508 12.81 25.17 -1.70
N LEU A 509 11.63 25.12 -1.07
CA LEU A 509 10.68 23.99 -1.17
C LEU A 509 9.98 23.93 -2.53
N GLN A 510 9.61 25.07 -3.13
CA GLN A 510 9.05 25.13 -4.49
C GLN A 510 10.05 24.61 -5.53
N HIS A 511 11.34 24.90 -5.38
CA HIS A 511 12.37 24.33 -6.25
C HIS A 511 12.41 22.79 -6.16
N ILE A 512 12.31 22.23 -4.96
CA ILE A 512 12.26 20.78 -4.75
C ILE A 512 11.00 20.17 -5.36
N GLN A 513 9.82 20.73 -5.09
CA GLN A 513 8.56 20.20 -5.65
C GLN A 513 8.57 20.25 -7.19
N LYS A 514 9.09 21.34 -7.76
CA LYS A 514 9.28 21.44 -9.21
C LYS A 514 10.26 20.36 -9.72
N SER A 515 11.40 20.18 -9.05
CA SER A 515 12.41 19.17 -9.44
C SER A 515 11.91 17.73 -9.30
N ALA A 516 10.97 17.47 -8.39
CA ALA A 516 10.29 16.18 -8.26
C ALA A 516 9.30 15.95 -9.41
N ASN A 517 8.49 16.96 -9.75
CA ASN A 517 7.55 16.90 -10.88
C ASN A 517 8.26 16.82 -12.25
N GLU A 518 9.53 17.23 -12.33
CA GLU A 518 10.39 17.17 -13.52
C GLU A 518 11.43 16.03 -13.44
N GLU A 519 11.34 15.13 -12.44
CA GLU A 519 12.19 13.94 -12.19
C GLU A 519 13.73 14.16 -12.17
N LEU A 520 14.18 15.42 -12.03
CA LEU A 520 15.56 15.88 -12.18
C LEU A 520 16.59 15.24 -11.22
N PHE A 521 16.15 14.47 -10.23
CA PHE A 521 17.03 13.81 -9.26
C PHE A 521 17.85 12.68 -9.87
N ALA A 522 17.35 12.01 -10.91
CA ALA A 522 18.07 10.94 -11.61
C ALA A 522 19.24 11.52 -12.45
N ASP A 523 19.00 12.62 -13.16
CA ASP A 523 19.99 13.27 -14.04
C ASP A 523 21.09 14.03 -13.29
N ILE A 524 20.94 14.27 -11.98
CA ILE A 524 21.85 15.12 -11.18
C ILE A 524 22.41 14.32 -9.98
N PRO A 525 23.43 13.46 -10.18
CA PRO A 525 23.97 12.57 -9.14
C PRO A 525 24.46 13.22 -7.83
N LYS A 526 24.64 14.55 -7.78
CA LYS A 526 25.02 15.30 -6.57
C LYS A 526 23.92 16.21 -6.01
N TYR A 527 22.69 16.14 -6.51
CA TYR A 527 21.59 17.03 -6.10
C TYR A 527 21.43 17.10 -4.57
N PHE A 528 21.34 15.95 -3.89
CA PHE A 528 21.17 15.90 -2.44
C PHE A 528 22.44 16.28 -1.64
N VAL A 529 23.64 16.17 -2.23
CA VAL A 529 24.88 16.70 -1.65
C VAL A 529 24.89 18.23 -1.69
N HIS A 530 24.47 18.81 -2.82
CA HIS A 530 24.35 20.26 -2.98
C HIS A 530 23.27 20.84 -2.04
N TRP A 531 22.16 20.11 -1.86
CA TRP A 531 21.11 20.41 -0.88
C TRP A 531 21.61 20.37 0.58
N ALA A 532 22.28 19.29 0.99
CA ALA A 532 22.75 19.13 2.37
C ALA A 532 23.74 20.24 2.77
N SER A 533 24.68 20.56 1.87
CA SER A 533 25.64 21.64 2.07
C SER A 533 24.96 23.00 2.27
N LEU A 534 23.89 23.30 1.53
CA LEU A 534 23.13 24.55 1.67
C LEU A 534 22.50 24.67 3.07
N ILE A 535 21.80 23.63 3.55
CA ILE A 535 21.17 23.65 4.88
C ILE A 535 22.23 23.73 5.99
N LYS A 536 23.29 22.92 5.90
CA LYS A 536 24.37 22.87 6.89
C LYS A 536 24.99 24.24 7.17
N HIS A 537 25.17 25.06 6.13
CA HIS A 537 25.72 26.40 6.26
C HIS A 537 24.66 27.51 6.43
N GLY A 538 23.37 27.19 6.31
CA GLY A 538 22.23 28.13 6.41
C GLY A 538 21.24 27.87 7.53
N HIS A 539 21.63 27.12 8.56
CA HIS A 539 20.75 26.60 9.62
C HIS A 539 19.92 27.63 10.41
N SER A 540 20.24 28.92 10.36
CA SER A 540 19.44 30.00 10.97
C SER A 540 18.17 30.34 10.18
N VAL A 541 18.18 30.14 8.85
CA VAL A 541 17.03 30.37 7.96
C VAL A 541 16.43 29.04 7.50
N PHE A 542 17.28 28.05 7.24
CA PHE A 542 16.92 26.72 6.75
C PHE A 542 17.20 25.68 7.84
N PRO A 543 16.29 25.46 8.82
CA PRO A 543 16.52 24.53 9.92
C PRO A 543 16.64 23.09 9.42
N TYR A 544 17.36 22.24 10.15
CA TYR A 544 17.67 20.87 9.72
C TYR A 544 16.41 19.98 9.57
N SER A 545 15.29 20.34 10.19
CA SER A 545 13.97 19.74 9.97
C SER A 545 13.39 19.99 8.57
N MET A 546 14.00 20.87 7.74
CA MET A 546 13.67 20.96 6.32
C MET A 546 14.06 19.71 5.52
N HIS A 547 15.03 18.92 5.98
CA HIS A 547 15.29 17.59 5.41
C HIS A 547 14.05 16.69 5.55
N THR A 548 13.38 16.72 6.70
CA THR A 548 12.10 16.04 6.94
C THR A 548 10.99 16.57 6.04
N LYS A 549 10.90 17.89 5.81
CA LYS A 549 9.92 18.48 4.87
C LYS A 549 10.13 17.94 3.45
N VAL A 550 11.37 17.98 2.94
CA VAL A 550 11.71 17.47 1.59
C VAL A 550 11.45 15.99 1.46
N LEU A 551 11.92 15.17 2.41
CA LEU A 551 11.72 13.72 2.37
C LEU A 551 10.22 13.35 2.30
N ASN A 552 9.36 14.09 3.01
CA ASN A 552 7.91 13.92 2.91
C ASN A 552 7.33 14.35 1.54
N MET A 553 7.86 15.41 0.90
CA MET A 553 7.44 15.80 -0.45
C MET A 553 7.89 14.78 -1.51
N LEU A 554 9.10 14.21 -1.39
CA LEU A 554 9.59 13.14 -2.28
C LEU A 554 8.69 11.89 -2.18
N VAL A 555 8.38 11.45 -0.95
CA VAL A 555 7.45 10.34 -0.68
C VAL A 555 6.05 10.62 -1.22
N ALA A 556 5.51 11.83 -1.01
CA ALA A 556 4.18 12.21 -1.50
C ALA A 556 4.12 12.41 -3.02
N SER A 557 5.26 12.65 -3.67
CA SER A 557 5.40 12.71 -5.13
C SER A 557 5.77 11.36 -5.75
N HIS A 558 5.75 10.27 -4.96
CA HIS A 558 6.09 8.90 -5.39
C HIS A 558 7.48 8.74 -6.03
N VAL A 559 8.46 9.55 -5.60
CA VAL A 559 9.85 9.45 -6.07
C VAL A 559 10.47 8.12 -5.63
N ASP A 560 11.30 7.50 -6.48
CA ASP A 560 11.81 6.15 -6.27
C ASP A 560 12.60 5.92 -4.95
N ALA A 561 12.58 4.67 -4.47
CA ALA A 561 13.19 4.23 -3.23
C ALA A 561 14.73 4.38 -3.20
N GLU A 562 15.44 4.17 -4.32
CA GLU A 562 16.89 4.42 -4.38
C GLU A 562 17.21 5.91 -4.30
N ILE A 563 16.39 6.75 -4.92
CA ILE A 563 16.52 8.21 -4.87
C ILE A 563 16.26 8.71 -3.43
N ILE A 564 15.27 8.13 -2.74
CA ILE A 564 15.00 8.40 -1.31
C ILE A 564 16.17 7.94 -0.42
N ALA A 565 16.69 6.73 -0.61
CA ALA A 565 17.84 6.23 0.15
C ALA A 565 19.11 7.07 -0.11
N SER A 566 19.31 7.50 -1.36
CA SER A 566 20.37 8.44 -1.76
C SER A 566 20.20 9.81 -1.11
N MET A 567 18.98 10.31 -0.97
CA MET A 567 18.69 11.55 -0.23
C MET A 567 19.10 11.42 1.24
N VAL A 568 18.66 10.35 1.92
CA VAL A 568 19.01 10.10 3.33
C VAL A 568 20.51 9.95 3.52
N ARG A 569 21.16 9.10 2.71
CA ARG A 569 22.63 8.87 2.71
C ARG A 569 23.41 10.18 2.60
N HIS A 570 23.07 11.04 1.65
CA HIS A 570 23.80 12.29 1.43
C HIS A 570 23.59 13.33 2.55
N VAL A 571 22.45 13.27 3.25
CA VAL A 571 22.14 14.12 4.40
C VAL A 571 22.89 13.63 5.64
N GLU A 572 22.85 12.33 5.95
CA GLU A 572 23.57 11.74 7.08
C GLU A 572 25.10 11.74 6.88
N ALA A 573 25.61 11.60 5.65
CA ALA A 573 27.04 11.72 5.38
C ALA A 573 27.60 13.13 5.65
N ASP A 574 26.77 14.17 5.58
CA ASP A 574 27.16 15.55 5.90
C ASP A 574 26.89 15.91 7.39
N SER A 575 26.13 15.08 8.11
CA SER A 575 25.88 15.17 9.55
C SER A 575 27.10 14.80 10.39
N LYS A 576 27.69 15.77 11.09
CA LYS A 576 28.68 15.46 12.15
C LYS A 576 27.98 15.16 13.48
N PRO A 577 28.24 14.00 14.13
CA PRO A 577 27.65 13.65 15.44
C PRO A 577 27.96 14.63 16.58
N GLU A 578 28.93 15.53 16.39
CA GLU A 578 29.25 16.60 17.33
C GLU A 578 28.30 17.79 17.21
N GLN A 579 27.91 18.16 15.99
CA GLN A 579 26.98 19.27 15.72
C GLN A 579 25.52 18.86 15.99
N LEU A 580 25.18 17.58 15.81
CA LEU A 580 23.85 17.03 16.12
C LEU A 580 23.48 17.03 17.62
N LYS A 581 24.44 17.18 18.54
CA LYS A 581 24.20 17.10 20.00
C LYS A 581 23.44 18.30 20.56
N ASP A 582 23.56 19.46 19.92
CA ASP A 582 22.98 20.73 20.39
C ASP A 582 21.70 21.12 19.63
N LEU A 583 21.25 20.30 18.66
CA LEU A 583 19.98 20.50 17.97
C LEU A 583 18.79 20.27 18.92
N LYS A 584 17.80 21.16 18.87
CA LYS A 584 16.53 20.98 19.59
C LYS A 584 15.77 19.78 18.97
N PRO A 585 15.03 18.98 19.75
CA PRO A 585 14.30 17.80 19.23
C PRO A 585 13.35 18.07 18.05
N GLN A 586 12.82 19.29 17.96
CA GLN A 586 11.95 19.77 16.88
C GLN A 586 12.67 20.07 15.55
N ASP A 587 13.97 20.35 15.61
CA ASP A 587 14.77 20.77 14.46
C ASP A 587 15.52 19.60 13.81
N ARG A 588 15.31 18.37 14.32
CA ARG A 588 15.98 17.15 13.85
C ARG A 588 15.40 16.65 12.51
N PHE A 589 16.25 15.99 11.72
CA PHE A 589 15.80 15.15 10.62
C PHE A 589 15.06 13.94 11.19
N ARG A 590 13.93 13.55 10.57
CA ARG A 590 13.10 12.39 10.95
C ARG A 590 12.82 11.57 9.71
N VAL A 591 13.38 10.37 9.65
CA VAL A 591 13.36 9.54 8.44
C VAL A 591 12.25 8.50 8.51
N LEU A 592 12.13 7.79 9.64
CA LEU A 592 11.28 6.60 9.78
C LEU A 592 9.83 6.82 9.35
N GLN A 593 9.20 7.92 9.76
CA GLN A 593 7.81 8.16 9.39
C GLN A 593 7.61 8.37 7.89
N ALA A 594 8.52 9.09 7.21
CA ALA A 594 8.35 9.36 5.79
C ALA A 594 8.40 8.03 5.02
N VAL A 595 9.38 7.18 5.35
CA VAL A 595 9.52 5.83 4.80
C VAL A 595 8.31 4.94 5.13
N LEU A 596 7.74 5.04 6.33
CA LEU A 596 6.49 4.34 6.71
C LEU A 596 5.23 4.78 5.97
N ARG A 597 5.30 5.84 5.15
CA ARG A 597 4.22 6.29 4.25
C ARG A 597 4.56 6.06 2.76
N TYR A 598 5.71 5.46 2.46
CA TYR A 598 6.16 5.27 1.08
C TYR A 598 5.23 4.34 0.31
N THR A 599 4.78 4.82 -0.84
CA THR A 599 4.04 4.05 -1.85
C THR A 599 4.81 4.17 -3.16
N PRO A 600 5.27 3.08 -3.78
CA PRO A 600 6.03 3.13 -5.03
C PRO A 600 5.29 3.86 -6.18
N PRO A 601 6.01 4.44 -7.15
CA PRO A 601 5.40 5.08 -8.30
C PRO A 601 4.54 4.11 -9.12
N LEU A 602 3.31 4.56 -9.45
CA LEU A 602 2.28 3.79 -10.16
C LEU A 602 2.73 3.28 -11.55
N PHE A 603 3.72 3.95 -12.14
CA PHE A 603 4.29 3.65 -13.46
C PHE A 603 5.81 3.46 -13.42
N ALA A 604 6.37 2.98 -12.30
CA ALA A 604 7.75 2.52 -12.27
C ALA A 604 7.99 1.52 -13.42
N ASP A 605 9.13 1.59 -14.11
CA ASP A 605 9.40 0.65 -15.22
C ASP A 605 9.65 -0.76 -14.66
N HIS A 606 8.57 -1.55 -14.55
CA HIS A 606 8.57 -2.86 -13.91
C HIS A 606 9.52 -3.86 -14.60
N SER A 607 10.01 -3.55 -15.81
CA SER A 607 11.08 -4.26 -16.52
C SER A 607 12.39 -4.38 -15.71
N ASN A 608 12.63 -3.48 -14.75
CA ASN A 608 13.90 -3.32 -14.04
C ASN A 608 13.78 -3.47 -12.51
N ILE A 609 12.62 -3.85 -11.98
CA ILE A 609 12.49 -4.10 -10.53
C ILE A 609 13.17 -5.42 -10.20
N ASP A 610 14.31 -5.38 -9.51
CA ASP A 610 14.91 -6.60 -8.97
C ASP A 610 13.99 -7.18 -7.88
N PRO A 611 13.53 -8.44 -7.97
CA PRO A 611 12.83 -9.12 -6.87
C PRO A 611 13.71 -9.41 -5.64
N GLN A 612 15.00 -9.05 -5.66
CA GLN A 612 15.89 -8.97 -4.50
C GLN A 612 16.21 -7.52 -4.10
N ALA A 613 15.59 -6.50 -4.73
CA ALA A 613 15.66 -5.12 -4.27
C ALA A 613 15.20 -5.05 -2.80
N PRO A 614 16.03 -4.55 -1.88
CA PRO A 614 15.65 -4.48 -0.47
C PRO A 614 14.45 -3.55 -0.31
N LEU A 615 13.61 -3.83 0.68
CA LEU A 615 12.46 -2.96 0.98
C LEU A 615 12.98 -1.56 1.32
N ILE A 616 12.18 -0.50 1.08
CA ILE A 616 12.65 0.87 1.36
C ILE A 616 13.08 1.07 2.83
N LEU A 617 12.47 0.32 3.77
CA LEU A 617 12.91 0.29 5.17
C LEU A 617 14.29 -0.36 5.36
N GLU A 618 14.67 -1.33 4.53
CA GLU A 618 15.99 -1.98 4.55
C GLU A 618 17.03 -1.12 3.82
N LEU A 619 16.70 -0.58 2.64
CA LEU A 619 17.54 0.39 1.92
C LEU A 619 17.87 1.61 2.77
N VAL A 620 16.86 2.23 3.38
CA VAL A 620 17.05 3.40 4.24
C VAL A 620 17.58 3.01 5.62
N GLY A 621 17.28 1.82 6.12
CA GLY A 621 17.83 1.27 7.36
C GLY A 621 19.32 0.94 7.31
N ALA A 622 19.93 0.89 6.12
CA ALA A 622 21.39 0.87 5.98
C ALA A 622 22.03 2.25 6.23
N GLU A 623 21.27 3.34 6.13
CA GLU A 623 21.74 4.73 6.17
C GLU A 623 21.29 5.46 7.46
N ASP A 624 20.05 5.26 7.90
CA ASP A 624 19.46 5.92 9.07
C ASP A 624 19.29 4.96 10.28
N PRO A 625 19.81 5.34 11.48
CA PRO A 625 19.77 4.49 12.67
C PRO A 625 18.40 4.42 13.39
N GLU A 626 17.44 5.29 13.08
CA GLU A 626 16.06 5.17 13.59
C GLU A 626 15.32 4.06 12.83
N VAL A 627 15.42 4.07 11.50
CA VAL A 627 14.89 3.04 10.60
C VAL A 627 15.56 1.71 10.87
N ALA A 628 16.90 1.67 10.98
CA ALA A 628 17.62 0.44 11.31
C ALA A 628 17.07 -0.23 12.58
N TYR A 629 16.85 0.56 13.65
CA TYR A 629 16.33 0.04 14.91
C TYR A 629 14.86 -0.39 14.83
N PHE A 630 14.05 0.29 14.02
CA PHE A 630 12.68 -0.13 13.73
C PHE A 630 12.63 -1.46 12.94
N VAL A 631 13.51 -1.63 11.95
CA VAL A 631 13.62 -2.88 11.16
C VAL A 631 14.07 -4.05 12.03
N GLU A 632 15.10 -3.87 12.86
CA GLU A 632 15.55 -4.90 13.81
C GLU A 632 14.46 -5.24 14.85
N LEU A 633 13.66 -4.26 15.33
CA LEU A 633 12.47 -4.55 16.17
C LEU A 633 11.42 -5.40 15.43
N CYS A 634 11.20 -5.12 14.14
CA CYS A 634 10.25 -5.84 13.31
C CYS A 634 10.71 -7.28 13.01
N GLN A 635 11.98 -7.46 12.63
CA GLN A 635 12.61 -8.76 12.39
C GLN A 635 12.67 -9.61 13.66
N SER A 636 13.10 -9.02 14.79
CA SER A 636 13.15 -9.75 16.06
C SER A 636 11.77 -10.02 16.68
N TYR A 637 10.70 -9.38 16.19
CA TYR A 637 9.32 -9.72 16.54
C TYR A 637 8.83 -10.95 15.76
N ASP A 638 9.00 -11.00 14.44
CA ASP A 638 8.65 -12.17 13.62
C ASP A 638 9.42 -13.42 14.07
N ALA A 639 10.73 -13.27 14.36
CA ALA A 639 11.58 -14.34 14.88
C ALA A 639 11.28 -14.74 16.34
N ASN A 640 10.33 -14.07 17.01
CA ASN A 640 9.97 -14.27 18.42
C ASN A 640 11.16 -14.19 19.40
N ASN A 641 12.24 -13.50 19.03
CA ASN A 641 13.51 -13.43 19.77
C ASN A 641 13.80 -12.02 20.33
N LEU A 642 12.81 -11.11 20.34
CA LEU A 642 12.93 -9.72 20.80
C LEU A 642 13.63 -9.55 22.17
N HIS A 643 13.47 -10.51 23.09
CA HIS A 643 14.11 -10.50 24.41
C HIS A 643 15.60 -10.85 24.40
N SER A 644 16.10 -11.46 23.32
CA SER A 644 17.46 -12.01 23.20
C SER A 644 18.31 -11.41 22.07
N SER A 645 17.77 -10.50 21.23
CA SER A 645 18.58 -9.78 20.24
C SER A 645 19.67 -8.92 20.92
N PRO A 646 20.97 -9.18 20.66
CA PRO A 646 22.05 -8.32 21.13
C PRO A 646 22.06 -6.99 20.37
N THR A 647 21.73 -7.01 19.07
CA THR A 647 21.67 -5.85 18.16
C THR A 647 20.81 -4.74 18.75
N LEU A 648 19.56 -5.07 19.13
CA LEU A 648 18.66 -4.13 19.81
C LEU A 648 19.31 -3.52 21.05
N SER A 649 19.98 -4.35 21.87
CA SER A 649 20.55 -3.90 23.13
C SER A 649 21.83 -3.07 22.98
N ASP A 650 22.49 -3.08 21.81
CA ASP A 650 23.64 -2.23 21.51
C ASP A 650 23.25 -0.93 20.80
N MET A 651 22.29 -0.98 19.86
CA MET A 651 21.70 0.21 19.24
C MET A 651 21.04 1.13 20.29
N GLN A 652 20.36 0.54 21.28
CA GLN A 652 19.84 1.26 22.46
C GLN A 652 20.91 2.07 23.21
N LYS A 653 22.15 1.57 23.30
CA LYS A 653 23.26 2.26 23.99
C LYS A 653 23.80 3.42 23.15
N GLN A 654 23.81 3.25 21.83
CA GLN A 654 24.30 4.26 20.88
C GLN A 654 23.36 5.48 20.82
N SER A 655 22.05 5.25 20.67
CA SER A 655 21.06 6.33 20.63
C SER A 655 19.74 5.97 21.35
N PRO A 656 19.67 6.17 22.69
CA PRO A 656 18.42 5.99 23.44
C PRO A 656 17.26 6.85 22.93
N VAL A 657 17.57 8.01 22.33
CA VAL A 657 16.59 8.97 21.81
C VAL A 657 15.88 8.40 20.58
N LEU A 658 16.63 7.89 19.60
CA LEU A 658 16.06 7.22 18.42
C LEU A 658 15.41 5.87 18.77
N ALA A 659 15.99 5.14 19.73
CA ALA A 659 15.36 3.92 20.25
C ALA A 659 13.99 4.20 20.87
N ALA A 660 13.76 5.37 21.48
CA ALA A 660 12.47 5.75 22.05
C ALA A 660 11.42 6.08 20.97
N SER A 661 11.75 6.90 19.96
CA SER A 661 10.83 7.24 18.87
C SER A 661 10.50 6.03 17.99
N ALA A 662 11.49 5.22 17.63
CA ALA A 662 11.28 3.98 16.87
C ALA A 662 10.52 2.91 17.69
N PHE A 663 10.79 2.74 18.99
CA PHE A 663 10.02 1.80 19.83
C PHE A 663 8.57 2.27 20.02
N PHE A 664 8.32 3.57 20.23
CA PHE A 664 6.96 4.12 20.22
C PHE A 664 6.26 3.82 18.88
N THR A 665 6.94 4.10 17.76
CA THR A 665 6.45 3.83 16.42
C THR A 665 6.11 2.35 16.22
N PHE A 666 6.92 1.43 16.75
CA PHE A 666 6.67 -0.02 16.72
C PHE A 666 5.45 -0.45 17.55
N VAL A 667 5.20 0.15 18.73
CA VAL A 667 4.09 -0.26 19.61
C VAL A 667 2.77 0.49 19.39
N ARG A 668 2.74 1.54 18.55
CA ARG A 668 1.62 2.50 18.42
C ARG A 668 0.21 1.89 18.31
N TYR A 669 0.06 0.75 17.63
CA TYR A 669 -1.22 0.08 17.40
C TYR A 669 -1.73 -0.80 18.57
N ASP A 670 -0.85 -1.18 19.50
CA ASP A 670 -1.15 -2.09 20.61
C ASP A 670 -0.27 -1.79 21.83
N VAL A 671 -0.27 -0.52 22.25
CA VAL A 671 0.61 0.01 23.30
C VAL A 671 0.41 -0.76 24.62
N ASN A 672 -0.83 -1.12 24.95
CA ASN A 672 -1.16 -1.75 26.22
C ASN A 672 -0.57 -3.15 26.37
N PHE A 673 -0.69 -4.01 25.35
CA PHE A 673 -0.09 -5.34 25.34
C PHE A 673 1.43 -5.27 25.14
N LEU A 674 1.90 -4.57 24.10
CA LEU A 674 3.30 -4.62 23.68
C LEU A 674 4.26 -4.01 24.70
N CYS A 675 3.91 -2.89 25.34
CA CYS A 675 4.71 -2.34 26.45
C CYS A 675 4.67 -3.22 27.71
N THR A 676 3.70 -4.13 27.84
CA THR A 676 3.61 -5.08 28.96
C THR A 676 4.45 -6.33 28.67
N GLN A 677 4.36 -6.90 27.47
CA GLN A 677 5.21 -8.02 27.02
C GLN A 677 6.69 -7.60 27.02
N TYR A 678 6.99 -6.46 26.39
CA TYR A 678 8.35 -5.97 26.18
C TYR A 678 8.78 -4.92 27.21
N LYS A 679 8.28 -5.05 28.45
CA LYS A 679 8.55 -4.14 29.58
C LYS A 679 10.05 -3.94 29.86
N GLU A 680 10.87 -4.95 29.59
CA GLU A 680 12.33 -4.87 29.75
C GLU A 680 12.99 -3.97 28.70
N ILE A 681 12.53 -4.00 27.45
CA ILE A 681 13.02 -3.12 26.37
C ILE A 681 12.63 -1.68 26.66
N LEU A 682 11.36 -1.45 27.04
CA LEU A 682 10.89 -0.12 27.45
C LEU A 682 11.70 0.41 28.64
N ARG A 683 11.98 -0.41 29.66
CA ARG A 683 12.80 0.02 30.81
C ARG A 683 14.24 0.33 30.41
N LYS A 684 14.90 -0.49 29.57
CA LYS A 684 16.27 -0.20 29.08
C LYS A 684 16.34 1.17 28.42
N ILE A 685 15.43 1.47 27.51
CA ILE A 685 15.35 2.77 26.81
C ILE A 685 15.16 3.91 27.82
N PHE A 686 14.09 3.86 28.63
CA PHE A 686 13.69 4.96 29.52
C PHE A 686 14.49 5.07 30.84
N THR A 687 15.54 4.26 31.01
CA THR A 687 16.54 4.43 32.08
C THR A 687 17.91 4.91 31.56
N ALA A 688 18.17 4.86 30.26
CA ALA A 688 19.45 5.27 29.66
C ALA A 688 19.62 6.80 29.50
N ARG A 689 18.53 7.56 29.55
CA ARG A 689 18.48 9.04 29.54
C ARG A 689 17.34 9.53 30.45
N PRO A 690 17.29 10.81 30.83
CA PRO A 690 16.13 11.39 31.51
C PRO A 690 14.84 11.12 30.73
N ALA A 691 13.88 10.44 31.36
CA ALA A 691 12.67 10.00 30.68
C ALA A 691 11.82 11.16 30.15
N ASP A 692 11.92 12.35 30.75
CA ASP A 692 11.28 13.58 30.28
C ASP A 692 11.76 14.01 28.89
N THR A 693 13.07 13.96 28.61
CA THR A 693 13.59 14.32 27.28
C THR A 693 13.29 13.25 26.22
N LEU A 694 13.23 11.97 26.61
CA LEU A 694 12.77 10.89 25.74
C LEU A 694 11.26 10.97 25.44
N LEU A 695 10.44 11.42 26.38
CA LEU A 695 9.01 11.63 26.16
C LEU A 695 8.71 12.85 25.28
N VAL A 696 9.55 13.89 25.29
CA VAL A 696 9.48 14.97 24.29
C VAL A 696 9.74 14.46 22.88
N GLU A 697 10.75 13.60 22.70
CA GLU A 697 11.04 12.95 21.42
C GLU A 697 9.87 12.08 20.95
N VAL A 698 9.27 11.28 21.86
CA VAL A 698 8.07 10.49 21.57
C VAL A 698 6.85 11.36 21.25
N TYR A 699 6.65 12.48 21.93
CA TYR A 699 5.59 13.45 21.60
C TYR A 699 5.77 14.03 20.20
N LEU A 700 7.00 14.39 19.79
CA LEU A 700 7.26 14.88 18.44
C LEU A 700 7.05 13.80 17.38
N GLN A 701 7.46 12.56 17.67
CA GLN A 701 7.19 11.42 16.79
C GLN A 701 5.68 11.15 16.66
N TRP A 702 4.94 11.16 17.77
CA TRP A 702 3.48 11.06 17.79
C TRP A 702 2.81 12.17 16.97
N LYS A 703 3.19 13.43 17.21
CA LYS A 703 2.61 14.59 16.53
C LYS A 703 2.91 14.61 15.04
N THR A 704 4.08 14.11 14.64
CA THR A 704 4.40 13.97 13.22
C THR A 704 3.56 12.83 12.62
N LEU A 705 3.41 11.69 13.32
CA LEU A 705 2.67 10.49 12.88
C LEU A 705 1.15 10.67 12.76
N ASP A 706 0.57 11.69 13.39
CA ASP A 706 -0.87 12.02 13.37
C ASP A 706 -1.79 10.91 13.93
N CYS A 707 -1.32 10.19 14.95
CA CYS A 707 -2.10 9.18 15.67
C CYS A 707 -3.04 9.80 16.72
N SER A 708 -4.09 9.09 17.17
CA SER A 708 -4.91 9.56 18.30
C SER A 708 -4.10 9.81 19.58
N HIS A 709 -4.51 10.81 20.37
CA HIS A 709 -3.99 11.08 21.72
C HIS A 709 -3.97 9.83 22.62
N ARG A 710 -4.89 8.87 22.40
CA ARG A 710 -5.00 7.63 23.18
C ARG A 710 -3.69 6.83 23.23
N CYS A 711 -3.01 6.66 22.09
CA CYS A 711 -1.78 5.85 22.04
C CYS A 711 -0.61 6.55 22.75
N LEU A 712 -0.50 7.88 22.63
CA LEU A 712 0.46 8.68 23.39
C LEU A 712 0.20 8.58 24.91
N PHE A 713 -1.05 8.75 25.34
CA PHE A 713 -1.41 8.74 26.76
C PHE A 713 -1.20 7.35 27.38
N ALA A 714 -1.56 6.28 26.65
CA ALA A 714 -1.24 4.91 27.05
C ALA A 714 0.28 4.69 27.15
N PHE A 715 1.07 5.22 26.21
CA PHE A 715 2.53 5.04 26.20
C PHE A 715 3.21 5.80 27.33
N VAL A 716 2.84 7.08 27.57
CA VAL A 716 3.33 7.86 28.72
C VAL A 716 3.02 7.15 30.03
N ARG A 717 1.80 6.58 30.18
CA ARG A 717 1.42 5.79 31.35
C ARG A 717 2.31 4.55 31.52
N LYS A 718 2.59 3.80 30.43
CA LYS A 718 3.50 2.63 30.45
C LYS A 718 4.97 3.01 30.71
N VAL A 719 5.40 4.20 30.31
CA VAL A 719 6.73 4.75 30.68
C VAL A 719 6.77 5.05 32.17
N LEU A 720 5.76 5.71 32.73
CA LEU A 720 5.65 5.97 34.18
C LEU A 720 5.66 4.67 35.00
N ASP A 721 4.96 3.62 34.54
CA ASP A 721 4.97 2.26 35.14
C ASP A 721 6.40 1.64 35.20
N VAL A 722 7.34 2.01 34.32
CA VAL A 722 8.73 1.50 34.33
C VAL A 722 9.74 2.46 34.96
N VAL A 723 9.42 3.75 35.11
CA VAL A 723 10.25 4.73 35.86
C VAL A 723 9.74 4.98 37.28
N ASN A 724 9.09 3.98 37.87
CA ASN A 724 8.59 3.96 39.26
C ASN A 724 7.60 5.10 39.60
N ASN A 725 6.70 5.43 38.67
CA ASN A 725 5.66 6.47 38.84
C ASN A 725 6.20 7.84 39.26
N ARG A 726 7.39 8.18 38.75
CA ARG A 726 8.04 9.49 38.94
C ARG A 726 7.24 10.64 38.30
N MET A 727 6.34 11.22 39.07
CA MET A 727 5.55 12.39 38.66
C MET A 727 6.41 13.60 38.26
N ASP A 728 7.68 13.69 38.70
CA ASP A 728 8.58 14.76 38.25
C ASP A 728 8.91 14.67 36.75
N VAL A 729 8.89 13.47 36.17
CA VAL A 729 9.04 13.25 34.72
C VAL A 729 7.82 13.80 33.98
N LEU A 730 6.62 13.48 34.46
CA LEU A 730 5.38 14.00 33.85
C LEU A 730 5.30 15.52 33.97
N ASN A 731 5.58 16.09 35.14
CA ASN A 731 5.50 17.53 35.36
C ASN A 731 6.47 18.31 34.47
N LYS A 732 7.67 17.78 34.20
CA LYS A 732 8.61 18.36 33.21
C LYS A 732 8.07 18.31 31.79
N LEU A 733 7.58 17.14 31.35
CA LEU A 733 6.96 16.97 30.03
C LEU A 733 5.80 17.96 29.84
N LEU A 734 4.88 18.04 30.80
CA LEU A 734 3.76 18.98 30.78
C LEU A 734 4.23 20.43 30.73
N THR A 735 5.27 20.79 31.49
CA THR A 735 5.87 22.13 31.45
C THR A 735 6.44 22.43 30.06
N GLN A 736 7.12 21.48 29.42
CA GLN A 736 7.68 21.64 28.07
C GLN A 736 6.58 21.72 27.00
N LEU A 737 5.53 20.91 27.09
CA LEU A 737 4.34 20.99 26.22
C LEU A 737 3.70 22.38 26.29
N ARG A 738 3.43 22.87 27.51
CA ARG A 738 2.83 24.21 27.75
C ARG A 738 3.74 25.35 27.28
N THR A 739 5.02 25.36 27.67
CA THR A 739 5.93 26.50 27.46
C THR A 739 6.67 26.50 26.12
N THR A 740 7.17 25.35 25.67
CA THR A 740 8.02 25.23 24.48
C THR A 740 7.20 24.96 23.23
N TYR A 741 6.16 24.11 23.35
CA TYR A 741 5.32 23.70 22.22
C TYR A 741 3.96 24.41 22.15
N LYS A 742 3.54 25.12 23.22
CA LYS A 742 2.27 25.85 23.36
C LYS A 742 1.02 24.95 23.35
N GLU A 743 1.18 23.69 23.73
CA GLU A 743 0.18 22.62 23.68
C GLU A 743 -0.66 22.53 24.96
N GLU A 744 -1.28 23.63 25.38
CA GLU A 744 -1.98 23.75 26.68
C GLU A 744 -3.16 22.76 26.82
N GLN A 745 -3.91 22.54 25.74
CA GLN A 745 -5.02 21.59 25.71
C GLN A 745 -4.54 20.14 25.83
N LEU A 746 -3.52 19.75 25.06
CA LEU A 746 -2.92 18.41 25.09
C LEU A 746 -2.29 18.12 26.46
N ALA A 747 -1.59 19.09 27.04
CA ALA A 747 -1.00 18.97 28.37
C ALA A 747 -2.09 18.70 29.41
N SER A 748 -3.19 19.46 29.39
CA SER A 748 -4.30 19.27 30.33
C SER A 748 -4.98 17.90 30.16
N LEU A 749 -5.28 17.49 28.92
CA LEU A 749 -5.86 16.17 28.62
C LEU A 749 -4.96 15.00 29.05
N LEU A 750 -3.64 15.13 28.87
CA LEU A 750 -2.65 14.13 29.31
C LEU A 750 -2.57 14.07 30.85
N GLU A 751 -2.59 15.23 31.50
CA GLU A 751 -2.53 15.36 32.95
C GLU A 751 -3.75 14.72 33.61
N ASP A 752 -4.95 14.96 33.08
CA ASP A 752 -6.19 14.42 33.61
C ASP A 752 -6.34 12.92 33.32
N SER A 753 -5.99 12.45 32.11
CA SER A 753 -5.99 11.00 31.78
C SER A 753 -4.98 10.18 32.62
N ILE A 754 -4.03 10.83 33.31
CA ILE A 754 -3.14 10.18 34.28
C ILE A 754 -3.66 10.32 35.73
N LYS A 755 -4.44 11.37 36.05
CA LYS A 755 -5.11 11.54 37.35
C LYS A 755 -6.31 10.62 37.56
N GLU A 756 -7.13 10.38 36.53
CA GLU A 756 -8.38 9.57 36.58
C GLU A 756 -8.21 8.11 37.05
N ARG A 757 -6.99 7.68 37.35
CA ARG A 757 -6.65 6.30 37.74
C ARG A 757 -6.00 6.17 39.12
N LYS A 758 -6.14 7.21 39.97
CA LYS A 758 -5.80 7.20 41.40
C LYS A 758 -7.05 7.18 42.26
#